data_AF-A0A420IC62-F1
#
_entry.id   AF-A0A420IC62-F1
#
_cell.length_a   1.000
_cell.length_b   1.000
_cell.length_c   1.000
_cell.angle_alpha   90.00
_cell.angle_beta   90.00
_cell.angle_gamma   90.00
#
_symmetry.space_group_name_H-M   'P 1'
#
loop_
_entity.id
_entity.type
_entity.pdbx_description
1 polymer ?
#
loop_
_entity_poly.entity_id
_entity_poly.type
_entity_poly.pdbx_seq_one_letter_code
_entity_poly.pdbx_strand_id
1 'polypeptide(L)'
;MLTRFSGSATEEQEKHSASTFEKAEHLDVAVDEQLSPTILKTSRKNRGRASFHDIDRQNNTPTSRRSSTQGKHDSSQNGGIIHPPVSSVFIGMSSKKVEPSCNMSEFRRDVYIRPRHQGPWSISTLTLVTTAAAIVFLSSIVFSFSSRQLDPKGCRMSYMRPSFVKLSDFDTEHTYFASKYSTYLYREGGIDDDTKVRGVPILFIPGNAGSYKQVRPIAAEAANYFHQVLRHDPKVLSAGVRKLDFFTVDFNEDITAFHGRTLLDQAEYLNEAIAYILSLYHDPRRSDRPNDLPDPTSVIILGHSMGGIVARTMLVMNNYQTNSINTIITMSAPHARPPVSFDNEIVVTYRRINKYWRDAYSQKWANNNPLWHVTLISIAGGGLDTVVPSDYASLESLVPETHGFTVFTSTVPFVWTGMDHQAILWCDQFRKVVVRSLYDIIDVNRPTQTKPRADRMRSFKKHFLTGMENFAEKTFAQNQATSLLTLDDKYNTVLSQGERLIVRGLGQNEKIRTHLIPISPQGIVGGKRFILLTNRKLLQENGSGDVEVLMCAVFVPRSGRQSTLFPLNMEFSGTNMASPTQLACKNAEADVISIPASKNASSNPYYLDGEAEKESFSYLQYNIEDIVEFQFVAVIDKATGPNTGWILAEFFDIKESHQTSSISLGSLLAFGMKLTLPSNRPLVSEIKIPALHSSLLAYTLEMRRENCVDNNELFAPILRQYISEPHESKYFVNFQKVNINLHGASPFMPPPLNNRDTNHGLSLQFWTNPICNSNLTISLKIDILGSLGKLYMRYRTVFAAFPLLVVALVLRKQFKLYDETGIFTAFSESLDLCLRQSLPFLLLALTLFSLALSQISSASRGTSPSGLLSWKVNETGRQTDFMKNDLLIGSKDPFFCLIIPLIGLICVGVCVMVNYATLFLTNVLAIMHNWLSLQPVWLRNDERKKLIPLTFSPSSPRRRLITTVILLFLVSTFIPYQFAYLVACLVQIATCTKALRILWDSPSSASTNFFNYAHSILILMLWILPINLPILVVWIHNLAVHWLTPFSSHHNLLSIMPFILLVETLTGGKMIPRINSKLRHLTNVFLFYIAVCAAMYGMTYAYMLHHLVNLLTAWLVTVHFSYDNTLSLAGLYVKNELENVEKPDKERKTP
;
A
#
# COMPACT_ATOMS: atom_id res chain seq x y z
N MET A 1 8.93 -10.36 -9.54
CA MET A 1 8.92 -11.80 -9.84
C MET A 1 7.46 -12.22 -9.81
N LEU A 2 6.86 -12.58 -10.96
CA LEU A 2 5.42 -12.84 -11.11
C LEU A 2 5.22 -14.23 -11.72
N THR A 3 5.15 -15.25 -10.87
CA THR A 3 4.80 -16.61 -11.29
C THR A 3 3.28 -16.74 -11.37
N ARG A 4 2.73 -16.64 -12.59
CA ARG A 4 1.33 -16.98 -12.88
C ARG A 4 1.13 -18.49 -12.63
N PHE A 5 0.16 -18.85 -11.79
CA PHE A 5 -0.43 -20.18 -11.79
C PHE A 5 -1.79 -20.12 -12.49
N SER A 6 -1.79 -20.36 -13.80
CA SER A 6 -3.00 -20.48 -14.61
C SER A 6 -3.48 -21.94 -14.59
N GLY A 7 -4.48 -22.25 -13.78
CA GLY A 7 -5.19 -23.52 -13.84
C GLY A 7 -6.03 -23.62 -15.10
N SER A 8 -5.45 -24.12 -16.18
CA SER A 8 -6.14 -24.40 -17.44
C SER A 8 -6.74 -25.80 -17.39
N ALA A 9 -8.05 -25.90 -17.15
CA ALA A 9 -8.81 -27.10 -17.48
C ALA A 9 -9.29 -26.95 -18.94
N THR A 10 -8.81 -27.82 -19.83
CA THR A 10 -9.25 -27.89 -21.22
C THR A 10 -10.57 -28.63 -21.34
N GLU A 11 -11.43 -28.17 -22.23
CA GLU A 11 -12.67 -28.88 -22.59
C GLU A 11 -12.34 -30.08 -23.49
N GLU A 12 -12.86 -31.26 -23.16
CA GLU A 12 -13.08 -32.35 -24.11
C GLU A 12 -14.55 -32.77 -24.05
N GLN A 13 -15.12 -33.14 -25.20
CA GLN A 13 -16.55 -33.38 -25.35
C GLN A 13 -16.92 -34.84 -25.08
N GLU A 14 -17.93 -35.08 -24.24
CA GLU A 14 -18.51 -36.41 -24.08
C GLU A 14 -19.22 -36.90 -25.35
N LYS A 15 -19.05 -38.19 -25.65
CA LYS A 15 -20.04 -39.01 -26.37
C LYS A 15 -20.15 -40.38 -25.71
N HIS A 16 -21.36 -40.97 -25.81
CA HIS A 16 -21.76 -42.28 -25.28
C HIS A 16 -20.72 -43.40 -25.57
N SER A 17 -20.63 -44.51 -24.81
CA SER A 17 -21.75 -45.29 -24.22
C SER A 17 -21.34 -46.39 -23.21
N ALA A 18 -22.22 -46.64 -22.23
CA ALA A 18 -22.66 -47.93 -21.65
C ALA A 18 -21.68 -49.04 -21.12
N SER A 19 -22.19 -49.73 -20.08
CA SER A 19 -22.06 -51.16 -19.69
C SER A 19 -20.99 -51.69 -18.68
N THR A 20 -21.42 -51.77 -17.40
CA THR A 20 -21.56 -52.98 -16.53
C THR A 20 -20.35 -53.88 -16.08
N PHE A 21 -20.47 -54.44 -14.85
CA PHE A 21 -19.70 -55.57 -14.21
C PHE A 21 -18.25 -55.30 -13.75
N GLU A 22 -17.67 -55.89 -12.68
CA GLU A 22 -18.21 -56.47 -11.42
C GLU A 22 -17.14 -56.46 -10.25
N LYS A 23 -17.27 -57.33 -9.22
CA LYS A 23 -16.55 -57.36 -7.92
C LYS A 23 -15.19 -58.09 -7.89
N ALA A 24 -14.37 -57.79 -6.86
CA ALA A 24 -13.52 -58.67 -5.99
C ALA A 24 -12.33 -57.82 -5.44
N GLU A 25 -11.99 -57.68 -4.15
CA GLU A 25 -11.70 -58.61 -3.02
C GLU A 25 -10.25 -59.16 -2.95
N HIS A 26 -9.58 -58.88 -1.80
CA HIS A 26 -8.41 -59.50 -1.12
C HIS A 26 -7.23 -60.11 -1.92
N LEU A 27 -5.97 -60.00 -1.48
CA LEU A 27 -5.40 -60.61 -0.25
C LEU A 27 -4.03 -60.02 0.17
N ASP A 28 -3.63 -60.21 1.42
CA ASP A 28 -2.30 -59.89 1.98
C ASP A 28 -1.26 -61.03 1.82
N VAL A 29 0.05 -60.69 1.80
CA VAL A 29 1.16 -61.49 2.38
C VAL A 29 2.27 -60.54 2.86
N ALA A 30 2.89 -60.84 4.00
CA ALA A 30 4.11 -60.18 4.50
C ALA A 30 5.19 -61.21 4.90
N VAL A 31 6.47 -60.82 4.86
CA VAL A 31 7.62 -61.52 5.46
C VAL A 31 8.59 -60.47 6.03
N ASP A 32 9.33 -60.83 7.08
CA ASP A 32 10.07 -59.94 8.00
C ASP A 32 11.59 -60.30 8.03
N GLU A 33 12.33 -59.77 9.03
CA GLU A 33 13.69 -60.13 9.47
C GLU A 33 14.89 -59.46 8.73
N GLN A 34 16.02 -59.07 9.38
CA GLN A 34 16.39 -59.07 10.81
C GLN A 34 17.56 -58.10 11.14
N LEU A 35 17.59 -57.63 12.40
CA LEU A 35 18.75 -57.31 13.28
C LEU A 35 19.83 -56.24 12.95
N SER A 36 20.33 -55.63 14.05
CA SER A 36 21.59 -54.87 14.19
C SER A 36 22.55 -55.61 15.13
N PRO A 37 23.83 -55.20 15.28
CA PRO A 37 24.25 -54.60 16.57
C PRO A 37 25.40 -53.55 16.49
N THR A 38 25.95 -53.19 17.65
CA THR A 38 26.71 -51.95 17.97
C THR A 38 28.22 -52.12 18.29
N ILE A 39 28.92 -50.97 18.41
CA ILE A 39 29.88 -50.59 19.50
C ILE A 39 31.44 -50.58 19.32
N LEU A 40 32.04 -49.42 19.68
CA LEU A 40 33.39 -49.06 20.26
C LEU A 40 34.79 -49.25 19.55
N LYS A 41 35.44 -48.08 19.32
CA LYS A 41 36.81 -47.60 19.75
C LYS A 41 38.18 -48.05 19.12
N THR A 42 39.08 -47.04 19.12
CA THR A 42 40.57 -47.01 19.37
C THR A 42 41.66 -47.34 18.32
N SER A 43 42.16 -46.27 17.65
CA SER A 43 43.56 -45.74 17.65
C SER A 43 44.78 -46.66 17.85
N ARG A 44 45.77 -46.58 16.92
CA ARG A 44 47.22 -46.74 17.22
C ARG A 44 48.14 -45.91 16.28
N LYS A 45 49.47 -45.97 16.50
CA LYS A 45 50.32 -44.75 16.50
C LYS A 45 51.85 -44.97 16.31
N ASN A 46 52.52 -44.26 15.38
CA ASN A 46 53.99 -44.09 15.10
C ASN A 46 54.17 -42.95 14.04
N ARG A 47 55.30 -42.36 13.59
CA ARG A 47 56.74 -42.04 13.94
C ARG A 47 57.25 -41.10 12.80
N GLY A 48 58.27 -40.23 12.82
CA GLY A 48 59.17 -39.57 13.81
C GLY A 48 59.28 -38.07 13.46
N ARG A 49 60.17 -37.16 13.92
CA ARG A 49 61.52 -37.11 14.55
C ARG A 49 62.72 -37.35 13.60
N ALA A 50 63.78 -36.51 13.53
CA ALA A 50 64.14 -35.22 14.21
C ALA A 50 65.23 -34.46 13.36
N SER A 51 65.37 -33.12 13.28
CA SER A 51 65.98 -32.07 14.16
C SER A 51 67.45 -31.63 13.90
N PHE A 52 67.71 -30.30 13.94
CA PHE A 52 68.95 -29.54 14.29
C PHE A 52 70.10 -29.18 13.29
N HIS A 53 70.54 -27.89 13.40
CA HIS A 53 71.92 -27.29 13.27
C HIS A 53 72.76 -27.43 11.96
N ASP A 54 73.71 -26.55 11.58
CA ASP A 54 73.98 -25.09 11.81
C ASP A 54 75.19 -24.59 10.93
N ILE A 55 75.56 -23.29 11.05
CA ILE A 55 76.90 -22.65 10.83
C ILE A 55 77.41 -22.30 9.39
N ASP A 56 77.76 -21.01 9.23
CA ASP A 56 78.82 -20.30 8.45
C ASP A 56 79.53 -20.94 7.22
N ARG A 57 79.96 -20.16 6.20
CA ARG A 57 81.06 -19.16 6.27
C ARG A 57 81.24 -18.27 5.03
N GLN A 58 81.70 -17.02 5.27
CA GLN A 58 82.76 -16.23 4.55
C GLN A 58 82.77 -16.12 3.00
N ASN A 59 83.38 -15.12 2.34
CA ASN A 59 83.74 -13.71 2.56
C ASN A 59 84.44 -13.26 1.24
N ASN A 60 84.20 -12.04 0.74
CA ASN A 60 85.26 -11.04 0.46
C ASN A 60 84.76 -9.76 -0.24
N THR A 61 85.54 -8.71 -0.06
CA THR A 61 85.39 -7.29 -0.45
C THR A 61 86.29 -6.98 -1.69
N PRO A 62 86.42 -5.75 -2.27
CA PRO A 62 86.21 -4.37 -1.78
C PRO A 62 85.27 -3.51 -2.68
N THR A 63 85.13 -2.16 -2.63
CA THR A 63 86.04 -1.09 -2.16
C THR A 63 85.32 0.18 -1.62
N SER A 64 85.77 1.38 -2.02
CA SER A 64 85.39 2.74 -1.56
C SER A 64 85.07 3.63 -2.78
N ARG A 65 84.55 4.88 -2.72
CA ARG A 65 84.47 5.96 -1.68
C ARG A 65 83.05 6.58 -1.73
N ARG A 66 82.37 7.00 -0.63
CA ARG A 66 82.58 8.16 0.29
C ARG A 66 82.51 9.55 -0.39
N SER A 67 81.85 10.58 0.16
CA SER A 67 81.30 10.76 1.54
C SER A 67 80.21 11.86 1.70
N SER A 68 79.51 11.83 2.85
CA SER A 68 78.87 12.95 3.61
C SER A 68 77.63 13.67 3.01
N THR A 69 76.64 14.17 3.79
CA THR A 69 76.54 14.37 5.27
C THR A 69 75.10 14.20 5.84
N GLN A 70 74.98 14.32 7.17
CA GLN A 70 73.78 14.25 8.05
C GLN A 70 72.58 15.14 7.63
N GLY A 71 71.33 14.93 8.11
CA GLY A 71 70.77 13.83 8.90
C GLY A 71 70.56 14.06 10.42
N LYS A 72 69.40 14.60 10.83
CA LYS A 72 68.70 14.25 12.10
C LYS A 72 67.30 14.87 12.23
N HIS A 73 66.43 14.23 13.00
CA HIS A 73 65.20 14.77 13.57
C HIS A 73 65.06 14.18 14.98
N ASP A 74 64.75 14.99 15.98
CA ASP A 74 64.47 14.58 17.37
C ASP A 74 63.33 15.46 17.94
N SER A 75 62.85 15.18 19.16
CA SER A 75 61.51 15.59 19.61
C SER A 75 61.43 16.24 21.00
N SER A 76 60.22 16.77 21.31
CA SER A 76 59.61 17.00 22.65
C SER A 76 59.63 18.42 23.30
N GLN A 77 58.40 18.93 23.49
CA GLN A 77 57.76 19.51 24.70
C GLN A 77 58.15 20.84 25.40
N ASN A 78 57.06 21.51 25.85
CA ASN A 78 56.87 22.46 26.98
C ASN A 78 57.34 23.93 26.86
N GLY A 79 56.53 24.88 27.39
CA GLY A 79 56.92 26.31 27.40
C GLY A 79 56.04 27.35 28.11
N GLY A 80 54.79 27.59 27.67
CA GLY A 80 53.77 28.40 28.40
C GLY A 80 53.75 29.95 28.32
N ILE A 81 52.60 30.50 28.75
CA ILE A 81 52.39 31.76 29.53
C ILE A 81 52.12 33.14 28.81
N ILE A 82 50.94 33.72 29.14
CA ILE A 82 50.49 35.15 29.17
C ILE A 82 50.14 35.93 27.86
N HIS A 83 48.83 36.00 27.59
CA HIS A 83 47.92 37.19 27.46
C HIS A 83 48.14 38.37 26.45
N PRO A 84 47.10 39.21 26.16
CA PRO A 84 46.91 39.97 24.89
C PRO A 84 46.79 41.51 25.18
N PRO A 85 45.85 42.37 24.67
CA PRO A 85 44.91 42.38 23.50
C PRO A 85 44.82 43.75 22.72
N VAL A 86 43.72 43.97 21.96
CA VAL A 86 43.02 45.27 21.68
C VAL A 86 43.28 46.07 20.37
N SER A 87 42.28 46.04 19.45
CA SER A 87 41.82 47.16 18.56
C SER A 87 42.76 47.66 17.41
N SER A 88 42.39 48.60 16.51
CA SER A 88 41.08 49.26 16.22
C SER A 88 40.94 49.65 14.73
N VAL A 89 39.67 49.84 14.35
CA VAL A 89 39.14 50.53 13.15
C VAL A 89 39.71 51.96 12.99
N PHE A 90 40.01 52.44 11.77
CA PHE A 90 39.32 53.61 11.14
C PHE A 90 39.83 54.03 9.72
N ILE A 91 38.90 54.71 9.05
CA ILE A 91 38.79 55.24 7.67
C ILE A 91 40.04 55.98 7.12
N GLY A 92 40.24 55.88 5.79
CA GLY A 92 40.96 56.86 4.97
C GLY A 92 40.41 56.91 3.54
N MET A 93 40.01 58.10 3.06
CA MET A 93 39.36 58.29 1.74
C MET A 93 39.93 59.54 1.04
N SER A 94 40.49 59.39 -0.16
CA SER A 94 40.76 60.53 -1.06
C SER A 94 40.84 60.11 -2.54
N SER A 95 40.43 61.04 -3.41
CA SER A 95 40.33 60.91 -4.86
C SER A 95 41.64 61.21 -5.58
N LYS A 96 41.87 60.55 -6.73
CA LYS A 96 42.22 61.25 -7.99
C LYS A 96 42.00 60.36 -9.22
N LYS A 97 41.73 61.01 -10.36
CA LYS A 97 41.63 60.40 -11.70
C LYS A 97 43.02 60.15 -12.30
N VAL A 98 43.14 59.15 -13.19
CA VAL A 98 43.83 59.19 -14.50
C VAL A 98 43.49 57.90 -15.29
N GLU A 99 43.75 57.87 -16.59
CA GLU A 99 43.28 56.86 -17.54
C GLU A 99 44.05 55.52 -17.47
N PRO A 100 43.43 54.38 -17.85
CA PRO A 100 44.09 53.07 -17.86
C PRO A 100 44.75 52.74 -19.21
N SER A 101 46.07 52.95 -19.32
CA SER A 101 46.89 52.32 -20.37
C SER A 101 47.22 50.86 -20.04
N CYS A 102 47.39 50.02 -21.06
CA CYS A 102 47.52 48.57 -20.90
C CYS A 102 48.74 48.06 -20.10
N ASN A 103 48.56 46.84 -19.57
CA ASN A 103 49.55 45.88 -19.04
C ASN A 103 49.90 45.95 -17.54
N MET A 104 49.19 45.12 -16.76
CA MET A 104 49.89 44.24 -15.81
C MET A 104 49.16 42.90 -15.68
N SER A 105 49.86 41.81 -16.02
CA SER A 105 49.32 40.45 -16.02
C SER A 105 49.73 39.69 -14.76
N GLU A 106 48.96 39.82 -13.67
CA GLU A 106 49.00 38.85 -12.58
C GLU A 106 47.71 38.85 -11.74
N PHE A 107 47.60 37.89 -10.81
CA PHE A 107 46.44 37.68 -9.92
C PHE A 107 45.08 37.41 -10.57
N ARG A 108 45.01 36.31 -11.33
CA ARG A 108 43.77 35.52 -11.42
C ARG A 108 44.04 34.01 -11.37
N ARG A 109 44.17 33.46 -10.15
CA ARG A 109 44.28 32.00 -9.92
C ARG A 109 42.91 31.30 -9.99
N ASP A 110 42.18 31.52 -11.08
CA ASP A 110 41.10 30.62 -11.46
C ASP A 110 41.73 29.33 -12.02
N VAL A 111 41.52 28.20 -11.34
CA VAL A 111 42.14 26.92 -11.72
C VAL A 111 41.47 26.37 -12.98
N TYR A 112 42.02 26.72 -14.14
CA TYR A 112 41.67 26.13 -15.43
C TYR A 112 42.06 24.63 -15.48
N ILE A 113 41.20 23.78 -14.92
CA ILE A 113 41.23 22.35 -15.19
C ILE A 113 40.90 22.18 -16.68
N ARG A 114 41.93 21.96 -17.51
CA ARG A 114 41.74 21.53 -18.91
C ARG A 114 40.91 20.24 -18.89
N PRO A 115 39.74 20.17 -19.55
CA PRO A 115 39.04 18.91 -19.69
C PRO A 115 39.90 17.98 -20.54
N ARG A 116 40.52 16.98 -19.91
CA ARG A 116 40.99 15.79 -20.65
C ARG A 116 39.75 15.16 -21.26
N HIS A 117 39.74 14.91 -22.56
CA HIS A 117 38.70 14.11 -23.20
C HIS A 117 38.73 12.69 -22.62
N GLN A 118 37.93 12.45 -21.58
CA GLN A 118 37.68 11.11 -21.05
C GLN A 118 36.57 10.48 -21.89
N GLY A 119 36.72 9.21 -22.26
CA GLY A 119 35.69 8.51 -23.04
C GLY A 119 34.36 8.40 -22.28
N PRO A 120 33.22 8.12 -22.96
CA PRO A 120 31.90 8.04 -22.33
C PRO A 120 31.79 6.97 -21.23
N TRP A 121 32.72 6.01 -21.21
CA TRP A 121 32.88 4.97 -20.19
C TRP A 121 33.65 5.40 -18.92
N SER A 122 34.07 6.66 -18.81
CA SER A 122 34.84 7.14 -17.66
C SER A 122 34.02 7.19 -16.37
N ILE A 123 34.59 6.66 -15.28
CA ILE A 123 33.97 6.63 -13.96
C ILE A 123 34.86 7.37 -12.96
N SER A 124 34.32 8.44 -12.37
CA SER A 124 34.96 9.15 -11.25
C SER A 124 34.88 8.29 -9.98
N THR A 125 35.91 8.37 -9.12
CA THR A 125 35.90 7.70 -7.81
C THR A 125 34.70 8.12 -6.96
N LEU A 126 34.27 9.39 -7.04
CA LEU A 126 33.06 9.88 -6.40
C LEU A 126 31.81 9.18 -6.95
N THR A 127 31.65 9.13 -8.29
CA THR A 127 30.51 8.43 -8.91
C THR A 127 30.47 6.93 -8.57
N LEU A 128 31.62 6.27 -8.44
CA LEU A 128 31.71 4.86 -8.06
C LEU A 128 31.30 4.65 -6.60
N VAL A 129 31.81 5.45 -5.67
CA VAL A 129 31.46 5.36 -4.24
C VAL A 129 29.99 5.69 -3.98
N THR A 130 29.44 6.73 -4.62
CA THR A 130 28.01 7.06 -4.48
C THR A 130 27.11 5.97 -5.07
N THR A 131 27.52 5.34 -6.17
CA THR A 131 26.77 4.23 -6.79
C THR A 131 26.83 2.98 -5.92
N ALA A 132 27.99 2.64 -5.35
CA ALA A 132 28.13 1.52 -4.42
C ALA A 132 27.25 1.70 -3.18
N ALA A 133 27.25 2.90 -2.58
CA ALA A 133 26.37 3.23 -1.45
C ALA A 133 24.88 3.14 -1.84
N ALA A 134 24.50 3.65 -3.00
CA ALA A 134 23.13 3.56 -3.52
C ALA A 134 22.68 2.11 -3.72
N ILE A 135 23.55 1.24 -4.26
CA ILE A 135 23.28 -0.20 -4.42
C ILE A 135 23.11 -0.88 -3.06
N VAL A 136 23.95 -0.58 -2.06
CA VAL A 136 23.82 -1.13 -0.69
C VAL A 136 22.50 -0.72 -0.04
N PHE A 137 22.11 0.56 -0.12
CA PHE A 137 20.82 1.02 0.42
C PHE A 137 19.62 0.42 -0.32
N LEU A 138 19.64 0.40 -1.65
CA LEU A 138 18.56 -0.19 -2.45
C LEU A 138 18.42 -1.70 -2.17
N SER A 139 19.54 -2.42 -2.08
CA SER A 139 19.56 -3.85 -1.74
C SER A 139 19.04 -4.10 -0.33
N SER A 140 19.35 -3.21 0.62
CA SER A 140 18.85 -3.28 2.01
C SER A 140 17.35 -3.01 2.10
N ILE A 141 16.81 -2.09 1.30
CA ILE A 141 15.35 -1.86 1.18
C ILE A 141 14.66 -3.10 0.60
N VAL A 142 15.18 -3.67 -0.50
CA VAL A 142 14.60 -4.87 -1.15
C VAL A 142 14.70 -6.10 -0.25
N PHE A 143 15.83 -6.33 0.41
CA PHE A 143 16.01 -7.41 1.38
C PHE A 143 15.08 -7.24 2.59
N SER A 144 14.97 -6.02 3.13
CA SER A 144 14.05 -5.75 4.23
C SER A 144 12.60 -6.00 3.81
N PHE A 145 12.16 -5.49 2.66
CA PHE A 145 10.80 -5.68 2.16
C PHE A 145 10.47 -7.15 1.91
N SER A 146 11.47 -7.97 1.53
CA SER A 146 11.28 -9.38 1.19
C SER A 146 11.52 -10.36 2.34
N SER A 147 12.11 -9.92 3.46
CA SER A 147 12.63 -10.84 4.50
C SER A 147 12.57 -10.30 5.94
N ARG A 148 12.03 -9.10 6.18
CA ARG A 148 11.91 -8.50 7.53
C ARG A 148 10.52 -7.90 7.72
N GLN A 149 10.03 -7.92 8.98
CA GLN A 149 8.79 -7.25 9.37
C GLN A 149 7.56 -7.63 8.51
N LEU A 150 7.53 -8.89 8.05
CA LEU A 150 6.41 -9.51 7.34
C LEU A 150 5.36 -9.99 8.35
N ASP A 151 4.08 -9.78 8.03
CA ASP A 151 2.97 -10.35 8.79
C ASP A 151 2.85 -11.86 8.42
N PRO A 152 2.50 -12.75 9.37
CA PRO A 152 2.40 -14.18 9.09
C PRO A 152 1.16 -14.49 8.23
N LYS A 153 1.30 -15.44 7.30
CA LYS A 153 0.17 -15.91 6.48
C LYS A 153 -0.70 -16.88 7.27
N GLY A 154 -2.01 -16.66 7.28
CA GLY A 154 -2.98 -17.53 7.95
C GLY A 154 -4.21 -17.90 7.12
N CYS A 155 -4.28 -17.49 5.85
CA CYS A 155 -5.45 -17.72 5.02
C CYS A 155 -5.60 -19.20 4.65
N ARG A 156 -6.72 -19.81 5.06
CA ARG A 156 -7.09 -21.18 4.71
C ARG A 156 -7.77 -21.26 3.35
N MET A 157 -7.58 -22.37 2.65
CA MET A 157 -8.15 -22.59 1.32
C MET A 157 -9.66 -22.82 1.37
N SER A 158 -10.37 -22.29 0.36
CA SER A 158 -11.80 -22.50 0.15
C SER A 158 -12.06 -23.33 -1.11
N TYR A 159 -13.13 -24.13 -1.06
CA TYR A 159 -13.56 -25.03 -2.12
C TYR A 159 -15.02 -24.74 -2.49
N MET A 160 -15.38 -24.90 -3.76
CA MET A 160 -16.68 -24.53 -4.33
C MET A 160 -16.92 -25.20 -5.69
N ARG A 161 -18.18 -25.22 -6.15
CA ARG A 161 -18.61 -25.74 -7.46
C ARG A 161 -19.30 -24.64 -8.27
N PRO A 162 -18.54 -23.68 -8.81
CA PRO A 162 -19.10 -22.45 -9.36
C PRO A 162 -19.70 -22.65 -10.76
N SER A 163 -20.96 -22.25 -10.92
CA SER A 163 -21.64 -22.09 -12.20
C SER A 163 -21.97 -20.60 -12.44
N PHE A 164 -21.96 -20.19 -13.71
CA PHE A 164 -22.17 -18.79 -14.12
C PHE A 164 -23.14 -18.72 -15.30
N VAL A 165 -24.34 -18.21 -15.04
CA VAL A 165 -25.37 -18.02 -16.06
C VAL A 165 -25.19 -16.63 -16.69
N LYS A 166 -24.82 -16.56 -17.97
CA LYS A 166 -24.74 -15.28 -18.70
C LYS A 166 -26.14 -14.69 -18.87
N LEU A 167 -26.30 -13.40 -18.55
CA LEU A 167 -27.56 -12.68 -18.75
C LEU A 167 -27.61 -12.14 -20.18
N SER A 168 -27.88 -13.03 -21.14
CA SER A 168 -27.82 -12.73 -22.58
C SER A 168 -28.78 -11.63 -23.04
N ASP A 169 -29.93 -11.45 -22.38
CA ASP A 169 -30.90 -10.40 -22.69
C ASP A 169 -30.39 -8.99 -22.29
N PHE A 170 -29.32 -8.87 -21.48
CA PHE A 170 -28.69 -7.58 -21.18
C PHE A 170 -27.68 -7.23 -22.27
N ASP A 171 -28.21 -6.68 -23.36
CA ASP A 171 -27.56 -6.54 -24.65
C ASP A 171 -27.39 -5.07 -25.10
N THR A 172 -27.15 -4.87 -26.40
CA THR A 172 -26.95 -3.55 -27.00
C THR A 172 -28.21 -2.68 -27.07
N GLU A 173 -29.42 -3.22 -26.86
CA GLU A 173 -30.62 -2.40 -26.68
C GLU A 173 -30.62 -1.70 -25.31
N HIS A 174 -29.99 -2.32 -24.31
CA HIS A 174 -29.86 -1.79 -22.96
C HIS A 174 -28.65 -0.86 -22.80
N THR A 175 -27.49 -1.24 -23.32
CA THR A 175 -26.28 -0.40 -23.27
C THR A 175 -25.29 -0.73 -24.37
N TYR A 176 -24.72 0.31 -25.01
CA TYR A 176 -23.72 0.15 -26.07
C TYR A 176 -22.47 -0.63 -25.60
N PHE A 177 -22.19 -0.60 -24.30
CA PHE A 177 -21.12 -1.36 -23.65
C PHE A 177 -21.38 -2.88 -23.56
N ALA A 178 -22.59 -3.40 -23.80
CA ALA A 178 -22.88 -4.84 -23.70
C ALA A 178 -22.20 -5.70 -24.78
N SER A 179 -21.70 -5.07 -25.84
CA SER A 179 -20.81 -5.68 -26.83
C SER A 179 -19.36 -5.83 -26.33
N LYS A 180 -19.00 -5.14 -25.23
CA LYS A 180 -17.69 -5.20 -24.57
C LYS A 180 -17.76 -5.97 -23.25
N TYR A 181 -18.62 -5.55 -22.33
CA TYR A 181 -18.75 -6.10 -20.98
C TYR A 181 -19.96 -7.04 -20.87
N SER A 182 -19.95 -7.98 -19.92
CA SER A 182 -21.10 -8.88 -19.72
C SER A 182 -21.39 -9.21 -18.26
N THR A 183 -22.67 -9.35 -17.94
CA THR A 183 -23.17 -9.65 -16.59
C THR A 183 -23.54 -11.13 -16.47
N TYR A 184 -23.17 -11.73 -15.35
CA TYR A 184 -23.43 -13.13 -15.00
C TYR A 184 -24.14 -13.24 -13.65
N LEU A 185 -25.04 -14.21 -13.54
CA LEU A 185 -25.63 -14.66 -12.28
C LEU A 185 -24.89 -15.91 -11.78
N TYR A 186 -24.42 -15.86 -10.55
CA TYR A 186 -23.72 -16.96 -9.88
C TYR A 186 -24.70 -18.02 -9.37
N ARG A 187 -24.30 -19.27 -9.50
CA ARG A 187 -25.01 -20.47 -9.03
C ARG A 187 -24.00 -21.48 -8.48
N GLU A 188 -24.33 -22.15 -7.37
CA GLU A 188 -23.48 -23.17 -6.75
C GLU A 188 -24.04 -24.55 -7.11
N GLY A 189 -23.26 -25.35 -7.85
CA GLY A 189 -23.74 -26.58 -8.48
C GLY A 189 -24.14 -27.68 -7.49
N GLY A 190 -25.37 -28.17 -7.62
CA GLY A 190 -25.99 -29.11 -6.67
C GLY A 190 -26.60 -28.46 -5.43
N ILE A 191 -26.70 -27.13 -5.40
CA ILE A 191 -27.44 -26.35 -4.38
C ILE A 191 -28.46 -25.44 -5.06
N ASP A 192 -28.05 -24.78 -6.15
CA ASP A 192 -28.77 -23.70 -6.82
C ASP A 192 -28.69 -23.86 -8.34
N ASP A 193 -29.36 -24.85 -8.91
CA ASP A 193 -29.26 -25.13 -10.36
C ASP A 193 -30.29 -24.35 -11.22
N ASP A 194 -31.22 -23.61 -10.59
CA ASP A 194 -32.24 -22.78 -11.26
C ASP A 194 -31.73 -21.39 -11.65
N THR A 195 -32.07 -20.94 -12.86
CA THR A 195 -31.72 -19.61 -13.39
C THR A 195 -32.58 -18.46 -12.83
N LYS A 196 -33.77 -18.74 -12.28
CA LYS A 196 -34.67 -17.69 -11.77
C LYS A 196 -34.11 -16.97 -10.55
N VAL A 197 -34.47 -15.70 -10.39
CA VAL A 197 -34.10 -14.84 -9.25
C VAL A 197 -35.15 -14.93 -8.14
N ARG A 198 -34.70 -15.10 -6.90
CA ARG A 198 -35.55 -15.44 -5.73
C ARG A 198 -35.14 -14.71 -4.45
N GLY A 199 -33.88 -14.28 -4.38
CA GLY A 199 -33.22 -13.76 -3.20
C GLY A 199 -33.08 -12.24 -3.17
N VAL A 200 -32.15 -11.76 -2.34
CA VAL A 200 -31.69 -10.37 -2.33
C VAL A 200 -30.58 -10.18 -3.37
N PRO A 201 -30.66 -9.18 -4.26
CA PRO A 201 -29.61 -8.93 -5.26
C PRO A 201 -28.33 -8.36 -4.62
N ILE A 202 -27.21 -9.01 -4.94
CA ILE A 202 -25.85 -8.54 -4.63
C ILE A 202 -25.06 -8.44 -5.93
N LEU A 203 -24.39 -7.31 -6.18
CA LEU A 203 -23.52 -7.11 -7.34
C LEU A 203 -22.06 -7.05 -6.92
N PHE A 204 -21.26 -8.01 -7.40
CA PHE A 204 -19.82 -8.03 -7.25
C PHE A 204 -19.13 -7.31 -8.41
N ILE A 205 -18.15 -6.47 -8.07
CA ILE A 205 -17.34 -5.70 -9.02
C ILE A 205 -15.86 -6.13 -8.84
N PRO A 206 -15.24 -6.74 -9.86
CA PRO A 206 -13.87 -7.23 -9.78
C PRO A 206 -12.82 -6.11 -9.74
N GLY A 207 -11.59 -6.49 -9.39
CA GLY A 207 -10.44 -5.59 -9.35
C GLY A 207 -9.86 -5.21 -10.71
N ASN A 208 -8.80 -4.40 -10.69
CA ASN A 208 -7.99 -4.10 -11.87
C ASN A 208 -7.43 -5.39 -12.50
N ALA A 209 -7.69 -5.62 -13.79
CA ALA A 209 -7.37 -6.89 -14.45
C ALA A 209 -7.90 -8.12 -13.69
N GLY A 210 -9.08 -7.98 -13.08
CA GLY A 210 -9.81 -9.05 -12.41
C GLY A 210 -10.92 -9.62 -13.28
N SER A 211 -11.07 -10.94 -13.27
CA SER A 211 -12.21 -11.64 -13.87
C SER A 211 -13.41 -11.68 -12.91
N TYR A 212 -14.63 -11.65 -13.45
CA TYR A 212 -15.90 -11.93 -12.76
C TYR A 212 -15.86 -13.16 -11.84
N LYS A 213 -15.04 -14.15 -12.19
CA LYS A 213 -14.85 -15.38 -11.41
C LYS A 213 -14.32 -15.13 -10.00
N GLN A 214 -13.80 -13.94 -9.69
CA GLN A 214 -13.33 -13.53 -8.37
C GLN A 214 -14.37 -13.66 -7.25
N VAL A 215 -15.67 -13.52 -7.55
CA VAL A 215 -16.77 -13.61 -6.55
C VAL A 215 -16.93 -15.00 -5.92
N ARG A 216 -16.44 -16.04 -6.61
CA ARG A 216 -16.78 -17.46 -6.35
C ARG A 216 -16.74 -17.90 -4.87
N PRO A 217 -15.75 -17.54 -4.02
CA PRO A 217 -15.67 -18.12 -2.68
C PRO A 217 -16.74 -17.55 -1.74
N ILE A 218 -17.09 -16.28 -1.93
CA ILE A 218 -18.09 -15.56 -1.12
C ILE A 218 -19.50 -16.01 -1.53
N ALA A 219 -19.77 -16.10 -2.84
CA ALA A 219 -21.07 -16.57 -3.33
C ALA A 219 -21.32 -18.06 -3.00
N ALA A 220 -20.30 -18.92 -3.11
CA ALA A 220 -20.39 -20.31 -2.67
C ALA A 220 -20.69 -20.44 -1.17
N GLU A 221 -19.99 -19.68 -0.31
CA GLU A 221 -20.27 -19.69 1.13
C GLU A 221 -21.68 -19.18 1.44
N ALA A 222 -22.16 -18.16 0.71
CA ALA A 222 -23.51 -17.65 0.89
C ALA A 222 -24.60 -18.68 0.52
N ALA A 223 -24.42 -19.41 -0.58
CA ALA A 223 -25.34 -20.48 -0.99
C ALA A 223 -25.32 -21.64 0.02
N ASN A 224 -24.13 -22.14 0.37
CA ASN A 224 -23.96 -23.23 1.34
C ASN A 224 -24.55 -22.87 2.73
N TYR A 225 -24.22 -21.70 3.28
CA TYR A 225 -24.66 -21.29 4.61
C TYR A 225 -26.19 -21.07 4.69
N PHE A 226 -26.81 -20.54 3.65
CA PHE A 226 -28.28 -20.45 3.60
C PHE A 226 -28.92 -21.84 3.48
N HIS A 227 -28.43 -22.69 2.57
CA HIS A 227 -29.01 -24.02 2.35
C HIS A 227 -28.88 -24.93 3.58
N GLN A 228 -27.71 -24.95 4.23
CA GLN A 228 -27.38 -25.87 5.32
C GLN A 228 -27.80 -25.38 6.71
N VAL A 229 -27.94 -24.06 6.91
CA VAL A 229 -28.22 -23.47 8.23
C VAL A 229 -29.50 -22.63 8.21
N LEU A 230 -29.50 -21.51 7.49
CA LEU A 230 -30.54 -20.47 7.66
C LEU A 230 -31.93 -20.91 7.13
N ARG A 231 -31.98 -21.79 6.13
CA ARG A 231 -33.23 -22.34 5.57
C ARG A 231 -34.04 -23.16 6.59
N HIS A 232 -33.39 -23.68 7.64
CA HIS A 232 -34.02 -24.54 8.64
C HIS A 232 -34.55 -23.78 9.87
N ASP A 233 -34.23 -22.49 10.03
CA ASP A 233 -34.73 -21.68 11.14
C ASP A 233 -35.95 -20.81 10.71
N PRO A 234 -37.17 -21.13 11.20
CA PRO A 234 -38.37 -20.37 10.84
C PRO A 234 -38.39 -18.95 11.44
N LYS A 235 -37.65 -18.66 12.53
CA LYS A 235 -37.53 -17.31 13.09
C LYS A 235 -36.68 -16.43 12.18
N VAL A 236 -35.58 -16.96 11.66
CA VAL A 236 -34.73 -16.28 10.68
C VAL A 236 -35.51 -16.01 9.39
N LEU A 237 -36.27 -17.00 8.90
CA LEU A 237 -37.13 -16.81 7.73
C LEU A 237 -38.28 -15.81 7.95
N SER A 238 -38.86 -15.71 9.15
CA SER A 238 -39.88 -14.69 9.45
C SER A 238 -39.27 -13.29 9.63
N ALA A 239 -38.03 -13.19 10.10
CA ALA A 239 -37.27 -11.95 10.22
C ALA A 239 -36.77 -11.36 8.88
N GLY A 240 -37.29 -11.82 7.74
CA GLY A 240 -36.96 -11.27 6.41
C GLY A 240 -35.68 -11.80 5.78
N VAL A 241 -35.08 -12.89 6.29
CA VAL A 241 -33.90 -13.51 5.67
C VAL A 241 -34.32 -14.46 4.53
N ARG A 242 -33.66 -14.33 3.38
CA ARG A 242 -33.77 -15.20 2.20
C ARG A 242 -32.38 -15.40 1.61
N LYS A 243 -32.26 -16.32 0.63
CA LYS A 243 -31.07 -16.51 -0.21
C LYS A 243 -30.54 -15.18 -0.76
N LEU A 244 -29.24 -15.11 -1.03
CA LEU A 244 -28.60 -14.03 -1.77
C LEU A 244 -28.40 -14.42 -3.25
N ASP A 245 -28.83 -13.59 -4.18
CA ASP A 245 -28.56 -13.75 -5.62
C ASP A 245 -27.33 -12.91 -6.00
N PHE A 246 -26.21 -13.57 -6.25
CA PHE A 246 -24.95 -12.93 -6.58
C PHE A 246 -24.81 -12.71 -8.08
N PHE A 247 -24.90 -11.45 -8.50
CA PHE A 247 -24.52 -10.98 -9.82
C PHE A 247 -23.03 -10.60 -9.83
N THR A 248 -22.37 -10.77 -10.97
CA THR A 248 -20.98 -10.38 -11.17
C THR A 248 -20.76 -9.99 -12.63
N VAL A 249 -19.79 -9.10 -12.89
CA VAL A 249 -19.55 -8.55 -14.22
C VAL A 249 -18.15 -8.89 -14.72
N ASP A 250 -18.06 -9.29 -15.99
CA ASP A 250 -16.79 -9.41 -16.69
C ASP A 250 -16.48 -8.11 -17.45
N PHE A 251 -15.32 -7.54 -17.15
CA PHE A 251 -14.75 -6.40 -17.85
C PHE A 251 -13.66 -6.80 -18.86
N ASN A 252 -13.57 -8.10 -19.20
CA ASN A 252 -12.51 -8.70 -20.01
C ASN A 252 -11.11 -8.38 -19.46
N GLU A 253 -10.96 -8.41 -18.13
CA GLU A 253 -9.72 -8.05 -17.41
C GLU A 253 -9.16 -6.64 -17.71
N ASP A 254 -10.04 -5.65 -17.94
CA ASP A 254 -9.63 -4.25 -18.16
C ASP A 254 -8.79 -3.65 -17.02
N ILE A 255 -7.78 -2.85 -17.39
CA ILE A 255 -6.68 -2.43 -16.50
C ILE A 255 -6.94 -1.03 -15.90
N THR A 256 -8.00 -0.93 -15.09
CA THR A 256 -8.54 0.30 -14.49
C THR A 256 -7.58 1.14 -13.64
N ALA A 257 -6.52 0.55 -13.07
CA ALA A 257 -5.59 1.24 -12.17
C ALA A 257 -4.66 2.24 -12.88
N PHE A 258 -4.59 2.22 -14.21
CA PHE A 258 -3.72 3.08 -15.01
C PHE A 258 -4.46 4.05 -15.95
N HIS A 259 -5.80 4.00 -16.00
CA HIS A 259 -6.57 4.74 -16.99
C HIS A 259 -7.94 5.20 -16.47
N GLY A 260 -8.12 6.52 -16.34
CA GLY A 260 -9.32 7.12 -15.76
C GLY A 260 -10.59 6.87 -16.57
N ARG A 261 -10.53 6.93 -17.90
CA ARG A 261 -11.73 6.76 -18.74
C ARG A 261 -12.36 5.38 -18.57
N THR A 262 -11.55 4.31 -18.51
CA THR A 262 -12.05 2.93 -18.28
C THR A 262 -12.80 2.79 -16.95
N LEU A 263 -12.40 3.53 -15.90
CA LEU A 263 -13.12 3.55 -14.62
C LEU A 263 -14.50 4.23 -14.74
N LEU A 264 -14.62 5.26 -15.58
CA LEU A 264 -15.91 5.89 -15.90
C LEU A 264 -16.78 4.97 -16.75
N ASP A 265 -16.23 4.35 -17.80
CA ASP A 265 -16.93 3.42 -18.70
C ASP A 265 -17.54 2.24 -17.92
N GLN A 266 -16.80 1.68 -16.96
CA GLN A 266 -17.31 0.61 -16.10
C GLN A 266 -18.41 1.11 -15.16
N ALA A 267 -18.28 2.31 -14.58
CA ALA A 267 -19.31 2.88 -13.71
C ALA A 267 -20.61 3.20 -14.47
N GLU A 268 -20.49 3.60 -15.73
CA GLU A 268 -21.62 3.85 -16.65
C GLU A 268 -22.37 2.54 -16.94
N TYR A 269 -21.67 1.49 -17.39
CA TYR A 269 -22.22 0.15 -17.62
C TYR A 269 -22.90 -0.46 -16.39
N LEU A 270 -22.27 -0.35 -15.21
CA LEU A 270 -22.82 -0.96 -13.99
C LEU A 270 -24.11 -0.28 -13.49
N ASN A 271 -24.32 1.00 -13.78
CA ASN A 271 -25.59 1.66 -13.44
C ASN A 271 -26.75 1.10 -14.28
N GLU A 272 -26.54 0.88 -15.58
CA GLU A 272 -27.52 0.19 -16.44
C GLU A 272 -27.69 -1.28 -16.03
N ALA A 273 -26.61 -1.95 -15.62
CA ALA A 273 -26.68 -3.32 -15.13
C ALA A 273 -27.50 -3.43 -13.83
N ILE A 274 -27.47 -2.43 -12.94
CA ILE A 274 -28.36 -2.37 -11.77
C ILE A 274 -29.82 -2.18 -12.20
N ALA A 275 -30.10 -1.28 -13.13
CA ALA A 275 -31.45 -1.06 -13.65
C ALA A 275 -32.05 -2.37 -14.22
N TYR A 276 -31.26 -3.11 -15.00
CA TYR A 276 -31.62 -4.42 -15.53
C TYR A 276 -31.74 -5.49 -14.43
N ILE A 277 -30.83 -5.55 -13.47
CA ILE A 277 -30.91 -6.51 -12.34
C ILE A 277 -32.20 -6.31 -11.54
N LEU A 278 -32.63 -5.07 -11.31
CA LEU A 278 -33.89 -4.78 -10.64
C LEU A 278 -35.11 -5.18 -11.50
N SER A 279 -35.07 -4.96 -12.83
CA SER A 279 -36.16 -5.36 -13.73
C SER A 279 -36.39 -6.88 -13.78
N LEU A 280 -35.35 -7.70 -13.59
CA LEU A 280 -35.47 -9.17 -13.50
C LEU A 280 -36.38 -9.65 -12.35
N TYR A 281 -36.54 -8.86 -11.28
CA TYR A 281 -37.43 -9.21 -10.18
C TYR A 281 -38.90 -8.87 -10.47
N HIS A 282 -39.16 -7.90 -11.34
CA HIS A 282 -40.52 -7.49 -11.75
C HIS A 282 -41.14 -8.39 -12.83
N ASP A 283 -40.38 -9.26 -13.50
CA ASP A 283 -40.90 -10.23 -14.50
C ASP A 283 -41.19 -11.61 -13.87
N PRO A 284 -42.46 -12.06 -13.76
CA PRO A 284 -42.82 -13.36 -13.20
C PRO A 284 -42.25 -14.60 -13.94
N ARG A 285 -41.69 -14.41 -15.14
CA ARG A 285 -40.97 -15.46 -15.89
C ARG A 285 -39.53 -15.60 -15.39
N ARG A 286 -38.90 -14.49 -14.98
CA ARG A 286 -37.51 -14.42 -14.50
C ARG A 286 -37.40 -14.52 -12.98
N SER A 287 -38.39 -14.06 -12.23
CA SER A 287 -38.45 -14.26 -10.77
C SER A 287 -39.34 -15.44 -10.36
N ASP A 288 -39.09 -15.96 -9.16
CA ASP A 288 -39.96 -16.89 -8.44
C ASP A 288 -39.95 -16.50 -6.95
N ARG A 289 -40.55 -15.33 -6.68
CA ARG A 289 -40.74 -14.72 -5.36
C ARG A 289 -42.22 -14.80 -4.94
N PRO A 290 -42.52 -15.00 -3.65
CA PRO A 290 -43.88 -14.88 -3.12
C PRO A 290 -44.49 -13.48 -3.31
N ASN A 291 -45.76 -13.43 -3.75
CA ASN A 291 -46.49 -12.19 -4.07
C ASN A 291 -46.77 -11.28 -2.86
N ASP A 292 -46.56 -11.75 -1.63
CA ASP A 292 -46.68 -11.00 -0.39
C ASP A 292 -45.42 -10.16 -0.04
N LEU A 293 -44.29 -10.41 -0.73
CA LEU A 293 -43.04 -9.68 -0.53
C LEU A 293 -42.90 -8.51 -1.51
N PRO A 294 -42.41 -7.34 -1.06
CA PRO A 294 -42.11 -6.23 -1.97
C PRO A 294 -40.90 -6.56 -2.87
N ASP A 295 -40.94 -6.05 -4.10
CA ASP A 295 -39.84 -6.16 -5.04
C ASP A 295 -38.59 -5.39 -4.59
N PRO A 296 -37.38 -5.84 -4.96
CA PRO A 296 -36.15 -5.09 -4.73
C PRO A 296 -36.16 -3.73 -5.43
N THR A 297 -35.85 -2.67 -4.68
CA THR A 297 -35.57 -1.33 -5.21
C THR A 297 -34.10 -0.93 -5.08
N SER A 298 -33.24 -1.83 -4.57
CA SER A 298 -31.82 -1.55 -4.37
C SER A 298 -30.96 -2.80 -4.23
N VAL A 299 -29.70 -2.69 -4.64
CA VAL A 299 -28.69 -3.75 -4.71
C VAL A 299 -27.57 -3.51 -3.67
N ILE A 300 -27.03 -4.59 -3.10
CA ILE A 300 -25.83 -4.54 -2.24
C ILE A 300 -24.58 -4.67 -3.12
N ILE A 301 -23.58 -3.80 -2.95
CA ILE A 301 -22.36 -3.81 -3.75
C ILE A 301 -21.18 -4.43 -2.98
N LEU A 302 -20.47 -5.35 -3.63
CA LEU A 302 -19.18 -5.89 -3.16
C LEU A 302 -18.07 -5.49 -4.15
N GLY A 303 -17.16 -4.60 -3.75
CA GLY A 303 -16.10 -4.08 -4.62
C GLY A 303 -14.69 -4.54 -4.22
N HIS A 304 -14.03 -5.33 -5.07
CA HIS A 304 -12.61 -5.68 -4.87
C HIS A 304 -11.69 -4.62 -5.48
N SER A 305 -10.64 -4.20 -4.76
CA SER A 305 -9.58 -3.34 -5.30
C SER A 305 -10.16 -2.09 -6.00
N MET A 306 -9.78 -1.83 -7.26
CA MET A 306 -10.35 -0.74 -8.08
C MET A 306 -11.86 -0.85 -8.29
N GLY A 307 -12.48 -2.04 -8.23
CA GLY A 307 -13.93 -2.21 -8.29
C GLY A 307 -14.67 -1.51 -7.14
N GLY A 308 -14.05 -1.40 -5.95
CA GLY A 308 -14.55 -0.57 -4.86
C GLY A 308 -14.48 0.94 -5.13
N ILE A 309 -13.72 1.36 -6.14
CA ILE A 309 -13.66 2.76 -6.62
C ILE A 309 -14.68 2.98 -7.73
N VAL A 310 -14.87 2.01 -8.64
CA VAL A 310 -15.99 2.01 -9.59
C VAL A 310 -17.33 2.11 -8.84
N ALA A 311 -17.54 1.32 -7.78
CA ALA A 311 -18.72 1.41 -6.90
C ALA A 311 -18.99 2.82 -6.35
N ARG A 312 -17.94 3.56 -5.99
CA ARG A 312 -18.04 4.96 -5.51
C ARG A 312 -18.19 5.98 -6.63
N THR A 313 -17.82 5.61 -7.86
CA THR A 313 -17.93 6.40 -9.09
C THR A 313 -19.36 6.37 -9.63
N MET A 314 -20.01 5.20 -9.58
CA MET A 314 -21.41 5.00 -9.97
C MET A 314 -22.34 6.06 -9.39
N LEU A 315 -22.23 6.36 -8.09
CA LEU A 315 -23.02 7.37 -7.37
C LEU A 315 -22.76 8.84 -7.82
N VAL A 316 -21.86 9.05 -8.77
CA VAL A 316 -21.38 10.36 -9.27
C VAL A 316 -21.63 10.49 -10.79
N MET A 317 -22.12 9.42 -11.44
CA MET A 317 -22.48 9.37 -12.85
C MET A 317 -23.93 9.84 -13.06
N ASN A 318 -24.22 10.40 -14.23
CA ASN A 318 -25.52 11.01 -14.53
C ASN A 318 -26.66 9.99 -14.67
N ASN A 319 -26.35 8.72 -14.96
CA ASN A 319 -27.31 7.62 -15.07
C ASN A 319 -27.56 6.88 -13.73
N TYR A 320 -27.08 7.40 -12.60
CA TYR A 320 -27.32 6.78 -11.31
C TYR A 320 -28.78 6.90 -10.87
N GLN A 321 -29.46 5.77 -10.72
CA GLN A 321 -30.80 5.71 -10.14
C GLN A 321 -30.71 5.94 -8.61
N THR A 322 -31.28 7.04 -8.13
CA THR A 322 -31.23 7.42 -6.70
C THR A 322 -31.81 6.31 -5.81
N ASN A 323 -31.14 6.04 -4.68
CA ASN A 323 -31.41 4.95 -3.73
C ASN A 323 -31.21 3.51 -4.25
N SER A 324 -30.88 3.29 -5.53
CA SER A 324 -30.62 1.93 -6.07
C SER A 324 -29.41 1.22 -5.43
N ILE A 325 -28.51 1.97 -4.78
CA ILE A 325 -27.44 1.42 -3.93
C ILE A 325 -27.62 1.94 -2.51
N ASN A 326 -27.70 1.03 -1.54
CA ASN A 326 -27.79 1.37 -0.11
C ASN A 326 -26.59 0.87 0.71
N THR A 327 -25.87 -0.16 0.26
CA THR A 327 -24.75 -0.79 0.98
C THR A 327 -23.61 -1.07 0.02
N ILE A 328 -22.40 -0.67 0.40
CA ILE A 328 -21.16 -0.96 -0.32
C ILE A 328 -20.15 -1.55 0.69
N ILE A 329 -19.64 -2.75 0.42
CA ILE A 329 -18.51 -3.33 1.16
C ILE A 329 -17.35 -3.44 0.18
N THR A 330 -16.16 -2.97 0.59
CA THR A 330 -14.97 -2.96 -0.27
C THR A 330 -13.79 -3.67 0.37
N MET A 331 -12.95 -4.29 -0.47
CA MET A 331 -11.85 -5.15 -0.05
C MET A 331 -10.55 -4.75 -0.76
N SER A 332 -9.55 -4.30 0.00
CA SER A 332 -8.30 -3.69 -0.48
C SER A 332 -8.51 -2.54 -1.50
N ALA A 333 -9.61 -1.79 -1.36
CA ALA A 333 -9.96 -0.71 -2.28
C ALA A 333 -9.23 0.62 -1.92
N PRO A 334 -8.47 1.23 -2.84
CA PRO A 334 -7.65 2.42 -2.59
C PRO A 334 -8.48 3.72 -2.52
N HIS A 335 -9.36 3.89 -1.53
CA HIS A 335 -10.30 5.02 -1.48
C HIS A 335 -9.69 6.43 -1.36
N ALA A 336 -8.57 6.58 -0.67
CA ALA A 336 -7.98 7.89 -0.37
C ALA A 336 -7.28 8.52 -1.60
N ARG A 337 -6.53 7.72 -2.37
CA ARG A 337 -5.72 8.15 -3.53
C ARG A 337 -5.56 7.02 -4.54
N PRO A 338 -5.39 7.32 -5.85
CA PRO A 338 -5.11 6.30 -6.85
C PRO A 338 -3.78 5.58 -6.55
N PRO A 339 -3.66 4.26 -6.82
CA PRO A 339 -2.42 3.52 -6.59
C PRO A 339 -1.21 4.05 -7.37
N VAL A 340 -1.44 4.68 -8.53
CA VAL A 340 -0.46 5.25 -9.47
C VAL A 340 -1.10 6.46 -10.15
N SER A 341 -0.33 7.53 -10.42
CA SER A 341 -0.80 8.81 -10.97
C SER A 341 -0.12 9.19 -12.30
N PHE A 342 0.11 8.21 -13.18
CA PHE A 342 0.68 8.40 -14.52
C PHE A 342 -0.33 8.93 -15.55
N ASP A 343 -1.63 8.78 -15.28
CA ASP A 343 -2.71 9.41 -16.02
C ASP A 343 -3.25 10.64 -15.23
N ASN A 344 -3.75 11.63 -15.97
CA ASN A 344 -4.42 12.81 -15.42
C ASN A 344 -5.91 12.51 -15.12
N GLU A 345 -6.57 11.75 -15.99
CA GLU A 345 -8.02 11.52 -15.92
C GLU A 345 -8.41 10.73 -14.67
N ILE A 346 -7.61 9.74 -14.27
CA ILE A 346 -7.77 9.01 -13.00
C ILE A 346 -7.62 9.95 -11.80
N VAL A 347 -6.65 10.86 -11.80
CA VAL A 347 -6.41 11.81 -10.69
C VAL A 347 -7.56 12.82 -10.56
N VAL A 348 -8.04 13.35 -11.68
CA VAL A 348 -9.21 14.25 -11.73
C VAL A 348 -10.47 13.53 -11.26
N THR A 349 -10.68 12.29 -11.70
CA THR A 349 -11.84 11.46 -11.32
C THR A 349 -11.83 11.15 -9.82
N TYR A 350 -10.69 10.75 -9.25
CA TYR A 350 -10.52 10.61 -7.80
C TYR A 350 -10.84 11.90 -7.04
N ARG A 351 -10.40 13.06 -7.55
CA ARG A 351 -10.71 14.37 -6.93
C ARG A 351 -12.21 14.69 -7.00
N ARG A 352 -12.91 14.37 -8.10
CA ARG A 352 -14.37 14.51 -8.25
C ARG A 352 -15.12 13.63 -7.25
N ILE A 353 -14.78 12.33 -7.18
CA ILE A 353 -15.42 11.37 -6.27
C ILE A 353 -15.19 11.77 -4.81
N ASN A 354 -13.93 12.03 -4.41
CA ASN A 354 -13.60 12.38 -3.03
C ASN A 354 -14.10 13.77 -2.63
N LYS A 355 -14.34 14.70 -3.58
CA LYS A 355 -15.08 15.93 -3.33
C LYS A 355 -16.57 15.65 -3.09
N TYR A 356 -17.25 14.93 -3.99
CA TYR A 356 -18.68 14.64 -3.86
C TYR A 356 -19.04 13.96 -2.52
N TRP A 357 -18.27 12.96 -2.11
CA TRP A 357 -18.48 12.27 -0.83
C TRP A 357 -18.31 13.20 0.39
N ARG A 358 -17.33 14.13 0.36
CA ARG A 358 -17.14 15.13 1.43
C ARG A 358 -18.24 16.20 1.42
N ASP A 359 -18.62 16.68 0.24
CA ASP A 359 -19.66 17.70 0.07
C ASP A 359 -21.03 17.17 0.55
N ALA A 360 -21.32 15.88 0.33
CA ALA A 360 -22.54 15.21 0.79
C ALA A 360 -22.62 15.11 2.33
N TYR A 361 -21.53 14.72 3.01
CA TYR A 361 -21.49 14.64 4.48
C TYR A 361 -21.24 15.97 5.19
N SER A 362 -20.92 17.05 4.47
CA SER A 362 -20.86 18.41 5.04
C SER A 362 -22.22 19.12 5.09
N GLN A 363 -23.28 18.52 4.54
CA GLN A 363 -24.64 19.07 4.58
C GLN A 363 -25.21 19.07 6.00
N LYS A 364 -25.81 20.19 6.42
CA LYS A 364 -26.39 20.36 7.77
C LYS A 364 -27.70 19.59 7.96
N TRP A 365 -28.42 19.27 6.89
CA TRP A 365 -29.74 18.63 6.93
C TRP A 365 -29.70 17.29 6.20
N ALA A 366 -30.25 16.25 6.82
CA ALA A 366 -30.28 14.89 6.29
C ALA A 366 -30.90 14.81 4.88
N ASN A 367 -32.00 15.54 4.64
CA ASN A 367 -32.72 15.56 3.37
C ASN A 367 -31.88 16.09 2.19
N ASN A 368 -30.81 16.84 2.46
CA ASN A 368 -29.92 17.40 1.43
C ASN A 368 -28.71 16.48 1.14
N ASN A 369 -28.53 15.39 1.88
CA ASN A 369 -27.42 14.47 1.72
C ASN A 369 -27.82 13.27 0.81
N PRO A 370 -27.36 13.21 -0.45
CA PRO A 370 -27.71 12.11 -1.37
C PRO A 370 -27.13 10.75 -0.94
N LEU A 371 -26.21 10.72 0.04
CA LEU A 371 -25.61 9.52 0.61
C LEU A 371 -26.20 9.14 1.98
N TRP A 372 -27.28 9.79 2.44
CA TRP A 372 -27.86 9.57 3.78
C TRP A 372 -28.25 8.11 4.08
N HIS A 373 -28.67 7.36 3.06
CA HIS A 373 -29.02 5.94 3.18
C HIS A 373 -27.87 4.97 2.84
N VAL A 374 -26.75 5.50 2.31
CA VAL A 374 -25.60 4.72 1.86
C VAL A 374 -24.69 4.38 3.03
N THR A 375 -24.30 3.11 3.12
CA THR A 375 -23.24 2.62 4.01
C THR A 375 -22.03 2.20 3.20
N LEU A 376 -20.82 2.59 3.63
CA LEU A 376 -19.56 2.16 3.02
C LEU A 376 -18.62 1.54 4.07
N ILE A 377 -18.36 0.24 3.98
CA ILE A 377 -17.39 -0.48 4.82
C ILE A 377 -16.13 -0.75 3.98
N SER A 378 -14.95 -0.38 4.48
CA SER A 378 -13.66 -0.63 3.82
C SER A 378 -12.81 -1.62 4.61
N ILE A 379 -12.47 -2.75 4.00
CA ILE A 379 -11.70 -3.82 4.64
C ILE A 379 -10.32 -3.93 3.98
N ALA A 380 -9.25 -3.81 4.76
CA ALA A 380 -7.87 -3.81 4.30
C ALA A 380 -7.11 -5.09 4.72
N GLY A 381 -6.31 -5.66 3.81
CA GLY A 381 -5.50 -6.86 4.08
C GLY A 381 -4.29 -6.64 5.00
N GLY A 382 -3.91 -5.39 5.29
CA GLY A 382 -2.78 -5.08 6.17
C GLY A 382 -1.42 -5.21 5.49
N GLY A 383 -0.44 -5.79 6.18
CA GLY A 383 0.97 -5.78 5.75
C GLY A 383 1.33 -6.75 4.63
N LEU A 384 0.41 -7.62 4.21
CA LEU A 384 0.60 -8.58 3.12
C LEU A 384 0.12 -8.05 1.75
N ASP A 385 -0.63 -6.94 1.71
CA ASP A 385 -0.99 -6.29 0.44
C ASP A 385 0.24 -5.58 -0.15
N THR A 386 0.74 -6.14 -1.25
CA THR A 386 1.91 -5.64 -2.00
C THR A 386 1.52 -5.03 -3.35
N VAL A 387 0.22 -4.87 -3.62
CA VAL A 387 -0.31 -4.20 -4.82
C VAL A 387 -0.73 -2.77 -4.47
N VAL A 388 -1.44 -2.62 -3.36
CA VAL A 388 -1.96 -1.34 -2.85
C VAL A 388 -1.44 -1.12 -1.43
N PRO A 389 -0.88 0.05 -1.07
CA PRO A 389 -0.60 0.37 0.33
C PRO A 389 -1.91 0.38 1.13
N SER A 390 -2.08 -0.51 2.11
CA SER A 390 -3.32 -0.65 2.89
C SER A 390 -3.80 0.66 3.56
N ASP A 391 -2.90 1.61 3.83
CA ASP A 391 -3.26 2.94 4.34
C ASP A 391 -4.22 3.68 3.38
N TYR A 392 -4.11 3.47 2.06
CA TYR A 392 -4.95 4.11 1.04
C TYR A 392 -6.41 3.63 1.08
N ALA A 393 -6.73 2.55 1.81
CA ALA A 393 -8.09 2.08 2.04
C ALA A 393 -8.81 2.82 3.18
N SER A 394 -8.15 3.78 3.84
CA SER A 394 -8.78 4.63 4.87
C SER A 394 -9.92 5.50 4.31
N LEU A 395 -11.04 5.47 5.03
CA LEU A 395 -12.22 6.32 4.83
C LEU A 395 -12.24 7.57 5.73
N GLU A 396 -11.26 7.75 6.62
CA GLU A 396 -11.27 8.78 7.68
C GLU A 396 -11.45 10.21 7.14
N SER A 397 -10.97 10.48 5.93
CA SER A 397 -11.10 11.78 5.24
C SER A 397 -12.35 11.90 4.35
N LEU A 398 -13.24 10.91 4.35
CA LEU A 398 -14.29 10.71 3.34
C LEU A 398 -15.67 10.35 3.92
N VAL A 399 -15.75 9.58 5.00
CA VAL A 399 -17.00 9.05 5.56
C VAL A 399 -16.97 9.12 7.10
N PRO A 400 -18.04 9.60 7.76
CA PRO A 400 -18.15 9.56 9.22
C PRO A 400 -18.52 8.16 9.73
N GLU A 401 -18.12 7.84 10.97
CA GLU A 401 -18.39 6.56 11.68
C GLU A 401 -19.87 6.11 11.70
N THR A 402 -20.80 7.02 11.43
CA THR A 402 -22.26 6.80 11.38
C THR A 402 -22.79 6.31 10.03
N HIS A 403 -21.91 6.26 9.01
CA HIS A 403 -22.18 5.79 7.66
C HIS A 403 -21.10 4.82 7.13
N GLY A 404 -19.92 4.77 7.75
CA GLY A 404 -18.86 3.88 7.32
C GLY A 404 -17.64 3.88 8.23
N PHE A 405 -16.80 2.87 8.10
CA PHE A 405 -15.50 2.79 8.77
C PHE A 405 -14.52 1.94 7.94
N THR A 406 -13.22 2.12 8.22
CA THR A 406 -12.16 1.22 7.73
C THR A 406 -11.80 0.22 8.82
N VAL A 407 -11.44 -1.00 8.44
CA VAL A 407 -11.06 -2.09 9.35
C VAL A 407 -10.03 -3.01 8.67
N PHE A 408 -9.19 -3.68 9.46
CA PHE A 408 -8.15 -4.59 8.96
C PHE A 408 -8.57 -6.05 9.19
N THR A 409 -8.20 -6.95 8.28
CA THR A 409 -8.53 -8.39 8.41
C THR A 409 -7.96 -9.03 9.69
N SER A 410 -6.90 -8.46 10.27
CA SER A 410 -6.34 -8.88 11.56
C SER A 410 -7.16 -8.44 12.78
N THR A 411 -8.01 -7.40 12.62
CA THR A 411 -8.97 -6.94 13.64
C THR A 411 -10.16 -7.88 13.75
N VAL A 412 -10.60 -8.43 12.62
CA VAL A 412 -11.84 -9.21 12.50
C VAL A 412 -11.81 -10.45 13.42
N PRO A 413 -12.80 -10.64 14.31
CA PRO A 413 -12.92 -11.82 15.16
C PRO A 413 -12.89 -13.13 14.36
N PHE A 414 -12.30 -14.18 14.95
CA PHE A 414 -12.06 -15.49 14.32
C PHE A 414 -11.17 -15.48 13.06
N VAL A 415 -10.72 -14.32 12.58
CA VAL A 415 -9.82 -14.20 11.41
C VAL A 415 -8.39 -13.95 11.83
N TRP A 416 -8.14 -12.87 12.60
CA TRP A 416 -6.86 -12.54 13.26
C TRP A 416 -5.59 -12.66 12.39
N THR A 417 -5.69 -12.48 11.07
CA THR A 417 -4.57 -12.63 10.13
C THR A 417 -4.57 -11.53 9.07
N GLY A 418 -3.38 -11.16 8.58
CA GLY A 418 -3.23 -10.32 7.41
C GLY A 418 -3.54 -11.10 6.13
N MET A 419 -3.89 -10.40 5.06
CA MET A 419 -4.21 -11.00 3.75
C MET A 419 -3.48 -10.24 2.64
N ASP A 420 -3.00 -11.00 1.65
CA ASP A 420 -2.55 -10.37 0.40
C ASP A 420 -3.74 -9.91 -0.45
N HIS A 421 -3.44 -9.16 -1.50
CA HIS A 421 -4.42 -8.48 -2.34
C HIS A 421 -5.46 -9.43 -2.99
N GLN A 422 -5.17 -10.73 -3.13
CA GLN A 422 -6.09 -11.73 -3.67
C GLN A 422 -6.68 -12.63 -2.58
N ALA A 423 -5.90 -12.95 -1.53
CA ALA A 423 -6.34 -13.77 -0.41
C ALA A 423 -7.58 -13.22 0.31
N ILE A 424 -7.76 -11.90 0.33
CA ILE A 424 -8.96 -11.24 0.90
C ILE A 424 -10.29 -11.69 0.28
N LEU A 425 -10.30 -12.29 -0.92
CA LEU A 425 -11.51 -12.83 -1.55
C LEU A 425 -11.77 -14.32 -1.27
N TRP A 426 -10.72 -15.13 -1.04
CA TRP A 426 -10.83 -16.58 -0.96
C TRP A 426 -10.52 -17.19 0.41
N CYS A 427 -9.96 -16.43 1.35
CA CYS A 427 -9.65 -16.89 2.70
C CYS A 427 -10.91 -17.41 3.42
N ASP A 428 -10.91 -18.69 3.80
CA ASP A 428 -12.11 -19.36 4.30
C ASP A 428 -12.68 -18.74 5.58
N GLN A 429 -11.83 -18.41 6.56
CA GLN A 429 -12.32 -17.80 7.80
C GLN A 429 -12.93 -16.40 7.59
N PHE A 430 -12.47 -15.65 6.58
CA PHE A 430 -12.94 -14.28 6.35
C PHE A 430 -14.18 -14.22 5.44
N ARG A 431 -14.24 -15.03 4.37
CA ARG A 431 -15.47 -15.14 3.54
C ARG A 431 -16.69 -15.52 4.39
N LYS A 432 -16.49 -16.35 5.42
CA LYS A 432 -17.50 -16.72 6.43
C LYS A 432 -18.01 -15.54 7.25
N VAL A 433 -17.13 -14.65 7.73
CA VAL A 433 -17.55 -13.45 8.47
C VAL A 433 -18.26 -12.45 7.55
N VAL A 434 -17.77 -12.26 6.31
CA VAL A 434 -18.44 -11.41 5.31
C VAL A 434 -19.86 -11.92 5.02
N VAL A 435 -20.02 -13.22 4.74
CA VAL A 435 -21.34 -13.82 4.45
C VAL A 435 -22.30 -13.72 5.64
N ARG A 436 -21.84 -13.97 6.87
CA ARG A 436 -22.65 -13.75 8.08
C ARG A 436 -23.09 -12.29 8.18
N SER A 437 -22.17 -11.34 7.99
CA SER A 437 -22.49 -9.90 8.01
C SER A 437 -23.51 -9.49 6.94
N LEU A 438 -23.55 -10.17 5.78
CA LEU A 438 -24.55 -9.94 4.73
C LEU A 438 -25.93 -10.45 5.15
N TYR A 439 -26.03 -11.68 5.67
CA TYR A 439 -27.30 -12.20 6.19
C TYR A 439 -27.83 -11.40 7.38
N ASP A 440 -26.95 -10.83 8.19
CA ASP A 440 -27.31 -9.97 9.33
C ASP A 440 -27.91 -8.61 8.93
N ILE A 441 -27.68 -8.12 7.70
CA ILE A 441 -28.19 -6.81 7.24
C ILE A 441 -29.42 -6.86 6.32
N ILE A 442 -29.80 -8.02 5.78
CA ILE A 442 -30.95 -8.12 4.87
C ILE A 442 -32.30 -8.14 5.60
N ASP A 443 -33.34 -7.70 4.91
CA ASP A 443 -34.75 -7.74 5.32
C ASP A 443 -35.64 -7.63 4.07
N VAL A 444 -36.11 -8.77 3.54
CA VAL A 444 -36.94 -8.80 2.31
C VAL A 444 -38.35 -8.24 2.51
N ASN A 445 -38.78 -7.98 3.75
CA ASN A 445 -40.06 -7.33 4.01
C ASN A 445 -40.04 -5.83 3.66
N ARG A 446 -38.88 -5.30 3.26
CA ARG A 446 -38.68 -3.92 2.80
C ARG A 446 -38.32 -3.92 1.32
N PRO A 447 -38.81 -2.96 0.51
CA PRO A 447 -38.38 -2.82 -0.88
C PRO A 447 -36.86 -2.66 -1.02
N THR A 448 -36.20 -1.99 -0.05
CA THR A 448 -34.74 -1.86 0.02
C THR A 448 -33.98 -3.18 0.23
N GLN A 449 -34.68 -4.29 0.51
CA GLN A 449 -34.14 -5.62 0.87
C GLN A 449 -33.15 -5.65 2.04
N THR A 450 -32.97 -4.53 2.75
CA THR A 450 -32.00 -4.36 3.85
C THR A 450 -32.56 -3.51 4.98
N LYS A 451 -32.06 -3.76 6.18
CA LYS A 451 -32.37 -3.06 7.43
C LYS A 451 -32.02 -1.56 7.39
N PRO A 452 -32.57 -0.72 8.29
CA PRO A 452 -32.19 0.68 8.41
C PRO A 452 -30.69 0.90 8.62
N ARG A 453 -30.17 2.07 8.22
CA ARG A 453 -28.72 2.33 8.19
C ARG A 453 -28.06 2.21 9.57
N ALA A 454 -28.74 2.59 10.65
CA ALA A 454 -28.22 2.45 12.01
C ALA A 454 -28.01 0.98 12.39
N ASP A 455 -29.01 0.13 12.13
CA ASP A 455 -28.93 -1.32 12.41
C ASP A 455 -27.87 -2.01 11.55
N ARG A 456 -27.75 -1.62 10.27
CA ARG A 456 -26.65 -2.09 9.41
C ARG A 456 -25.28 -1.72 9.97
N MET A 457 -25.10 -0.49 10.44
CA MET A 457 -23.84 -0.10 11.09
C MET A 457 -23.59 -0.89 12.38
N ARG A 458 -24.62 -1.19 13.18
CA ARG A 458 -24.51 -2.05 14.37
C ARG A 458 -24.07 -3.48 14.01
N SER A 459 -24.73 -4.13 13.05
CA SER A 459 -24.35 -5.47 12.57
C SER A 459 -22.93 -5.51 11.97
N PHE A 460 -22.53 -4.50 11.19
CA PHE A 460 -21.16 -4.43 10.66
C PHE A 460 -20.10 -4.20 11.74
N LYS A 461 -20.37 -3.33 12.72
CA LYS A 461 -19.47 -3.15 13.88
C LYS A 461 -19.33 -4.45 14.67
N LYS A 462 -20.43 -5.18 14.92
CA LYS A 462 -20.43 -6.50 15.59
C LYS A 462 -19.61 -7.56 14.85
N HIS A 463 -19.64 -7.57 13.52
CA HIS A 463 -18.95 -8.58 12.70
C HIS A 463 -17.46 -8.31 12.47
N PHE A 464 -17.05 -7.04 12.32
CA PHE A 464 -15.69 -6.71 11.88
C PHE A 464 -14.79 -6.08 12.96
N LEU A 465 -15.34 -5.51 14.02
CA LEU A 465 -14.57 -4.90 15.11
C LEU A 465 -14.49 -5.85 16.33
N THR A 466 -13.71 -5.49 17.36
CA THR A 466 -13.44 -6.41 18.48
C THR A 466 -14.47 -6.34 19.61
N GLY A 467 -15.39 -5.37 19.61
CA GLY A 467 -16.30 -5.10 20.74
C GLY A 467 -15.60 -4.44 21.95
N MET A 468 -14.33 -4.06 21.81
CA MET A 468 -13.54 -3.35 22.84
C MET A 468 -13.39 -1.86 22.52
N GLU A 469 -13.93 -1.40 21.38
CA GLU A 469 -13.88 -0.01 20.92
C GLU A 469 -14.78 0.88 21.79
N ASN A 470 -14.39 2.15 21.98
CA ASN A 470 -15.10 3.08 22.89
C ASN A 470 -16.56 3.40 22.51
N PHE A 471 -17.02 3.00 21.32
CA PHE A 471 -18.40 3.15 20.85
C PHE A 471 -19.17 1.82 20.80
N ALA A 472 -18.62 0.72 21.32
CA ALA A 472 -19.27 -0.58 21.33
C ALA A 472 -20.48 -0.55 22.27
N GLU A 473 -21.68 -0.48 21.68
CA GLU A 473 -22.95 -0.54 22.41
C GLU A 473 -23.06 -1.86 23.19
N LYS A 474 -23.52 -1.79 24.44
CA LYS A 474 -23.75 -2.97 25.29
C LYS A 474 -25.20 -3.46 25.12
N THR A 475 -25.33 -4.65 24.58
CA THR A 475 -26.61 -5.28 24.19
C THR A 475 -27.44 -5.67 25.41
N PHE A 476 -26.80 -6.18 26.48
CA PHE A 476 -27.51 -6.64 27.69
C PHE A 476 -28.36 -5.54 28.37
N ALA A 477 -28.01 -4.25 28.17
CA ALA A 477 -28.77 -3.12 28.68
C ALA A 477 -30.20 -3.06 28.06
N GLN A 478 -30.32 -3.40 26.77
CA GLN A 478 -31.57 -3.32 26.00
C GLN A 478 -32.50 -4.52 26.27
N ASN A 479 -31.94 -5.65 26.71
CA ASN A 479 -32.72 -6.85 27.04
C ASN A 479 -33.47 -6.69 28.37
N GLN A 480 -34.66 -7.32 28.47
CA GLN A 480 -35.36 -7.49 29.75
C GLN A 480 -34.62 -8.53 30.61
N ALA A 481 -34.88 -8.56 31.92
CA ALA A 481 -34.32 -9.58 32.81
C ALA A 481 -35.00 -10.93 32.57
N THR A 482 -34.23 -11.94 32.14
CA THR A 482 -34.74 -13.23 31.67
C THR A 482 -34.75 -14.33 32.74
N SER A 483 -33.96 -14.18 33.81
CA SER A 483 -33.77 -15.19 34.84
C SER A 483 -33.99 -14.66 36.26
N LEU A 484 -34.69 -15.44 37.09
CA LEU A 484 -34.79 -15.26 38.54
C LEU A 484 -33.89 -16.29 39.24
N LEU A 485 -32.85 -15.82 39.92
CA LEU A 485 -31.89 -16.66 40.65
C LEU A 485 -32.26 -16.71 42.14
N THR A 486 -32.49 -17.92 42.66
CA THR A 486 -32.75 -18.14 44.09
C THR A 486 -31.47 -18.60 44.78
N LEU A 487 -31.13 -18.00 45.92
CA LEU A 487 -29.87 -18.28 46.63
C LEU A 487 -30.02 -19.40 47.68
N ASP A 488 -29.19 -20.45 47.59
CA ASP A 488 -28.94 -21.46 48.65
C ASP A 488 -27.55 -21.26 49.26
N ASP A 489 -27.49 -21.03 50.58
CA ASP A 489 -26.27 -20.78 51.35
C ASP A 489 -25.21 -21.89 51.25
N LYS A 490 -25.59 -23.12 50.85
CA LYS A 490 -24.66 -24.27 50.73
C LYS A 490 -23.88 -24.31 49.42
N TYR A 491 -24.36 -23.66 48.36
CA TYR A 491 -23.80 -23.78 46.99
C TYR A 491 -23.35 -22.43 46.40
N ASN A 492 -23.58 -21.35 47.13
CA ASN A 492 -23.14 -20.00 46.79
C ASN A 492 -21.82 -19.65 47.47
N THR A 493 -21.02 -18.80 46.82
CA THR A 493 -19.85 -18.16 47.44
C THR A 493 -19.88 -16.68 47.12
N VAL A 494 -19.94 -15.83 48.15
CA VAL A 494 -19.87 -14.37 48.01
C VAL A 494 -18.42 -13.95 48.21
N LEU A 495 -17.84 -13.26 47.24
CA LEU A 495 -16.47 -12.75 47.31
C LEU A 495 -16.42 -11.40 48.02
N SER A 496 -15.27 -11.07 48.60
CA SER A 496 -15.03 -9.77 49.22
C SER A 496 -14.96 -8.66 48.16
N GLN A 497 -15.27 -7.41 48.54
CA GLN A 497 -15.24 -6.29 47.60
C GLN A 497 -13.81 -6.02 47.08
N GLY A 498 -13.59 -6.28 45.79
CA GLY A 498 -12.27 -6.17 45.15
C GLY A 498 -11.44 -7.46 45.17
N GLU A 499 -12.00 -8.57 45.66
CA GLU A 499 -11.38 -9.89 45.57
C GLU A 499 -11.50 -10.46 44.14
N ARG A 500 -10.46 -11.18 43.69
CA ARG A 500 -10.39 -11.78 42.36
C ARG A 500 -10.95 -13.20 42.39
N LEU A 501 -11.97 -13.48 41.59
CA LEU A 501 -12.44 -14.84 41.34
C LEU A 501 -11.41 -15.60 40.50
N ILE A 502 -10.97 -16.77 40.99
CA ILE A 502 -10.12 -17.72 40.26
C ILE A 502 -10.72 -19.12 40.43
N VAL A 503 -11.26 -19.69 39.34
CA VAL A 503 -11.78 -21.06 39.30
C VAL A 503 -10.82 -21.93 38.48
N ARG A 504 -10.33 -23.03 39.06
CA ARG A 504 -9.40 -23.98 38.44
C ARG A 504 -10.08 -25.35 38.25
N GLY A 505 -10.53 -25.64 37.04
CA GLY A 505 -11.39 -26.77 36.75
C GLY A 505 -12.86 -26.45 37.01
N LEU A 506 -13.74 -26.86 36.10
CA LEU A 506 -15.19 -26.72 36.20
C LEU A 506 -15.82 -28.10 36.48
N GLY A 507 -17.01 -28.13 37.08
CA GLY A 507 -17.77 -29.37 37.31
C GLY A 507 -17.10 -30.34 38.31
N GLN A 508 -16.25 -29.83 39.21
CA GLN A 508 -15.63 -30.64 40.28
C GLN A 508 -16.63 -31.10 41.36
N ASN A 509 -17.77 -30.42 41.46
CA ASN A 509 -18.87 -30.75 42.36
C ASN A 509 -20.02 -31.35 41.54
N GLU A 510 -20.75 -32.31 42.11
CA GLU A 510 -21.96 -32.91 41.50
C GLU A 510 -23.15 -31.94 41.39
N LYS A 511 -23.02 -30.71 41.89
CA LYS A 511 -24.04 -29.66 41.87
C LYS A 511 -23.47 -28.34 41.39
N ILE A 512 -24.31 -27.61 40.64
CA ILE A 512 -24.10 -26.24 40.16
C ILE A 512 -23.64 -25.34 41.33
N ARG A 513 -22.61 -24.53 41.07
CA ARG A 513 -22.01 -23.61 42.06
C ARG A 513 -22.14 -22.17 41.56
N THR A 514 -22.48 -21.25 42.45
CA THR A 514 -22.48 -19.81 42.13
C THR A 514 -21.37 -19.05 42.84
N HIS A 515 -20.80 -18.08 42.13
CA HIS A 515 -19.82 -17.13 42.62
C HIS A 515 -20.39 -15.72 42.45
N LEU A 516 -20.74 -15.07 43.56
CA LEU A 516 -21.30 -13.72 43.59
C LEU A 516 -20.18 -12.71 43.87
N ILE A 517 -19.87 -11.88 42.87
CA ILE A 517 -18.89 -10.79 42.99
C ILE A 517 -19.66 -9.49 43.25
N PRO A 518 -19.49 -8.83 44.41
CA PRO A 518 -20.25 -7.62 44.75
C PRO A 518 -19.81 -6.40 43.93
N ILE A 519 -20.78 -5.69 43.36
CA ILE A 519 -20.60 -4.44 42.63
C ILE A 519 -20.54 -3.29 43.64
N SER A 520 -19.55 -2.42 43.50
CA SER A 520 -19.27 -1.34 44.47
C SER A 520 -20.25 -0.16 44.29
N PRO A 521 -21.14 0.14 45.26
CA PRO A 521 -22.15 1.20 45.10
C PRO A 521 -21.61 2.63 45.31
N GLN A 522 -20.38 2.78 45.79
CA GLN A 522 -19.83 4.11 46.12
C GLN A 522 -19.25 4.84 44.90
N GLY A 523 -20.08 5.68 44.27
CA GLY A 523 -19.91 7.15 44.21
C GLY A 523 -18.63 7.78 43.62
N ILE A 524 -17.57 7.04 43.29
CA ILE A 524 -16.35 7.59 42.69
C ILE A 524 -16.54 7.64 41.17
N VAL A 525 -16.90 8.82 40.67
CA VAL A 525 -16.91 9.12 39.22
C VAL A 525 -15.50 8.92 38.65
N GLY A 526 -15.35 7.94 37.76
CA GLY A 526 -14.10 7.65 37.06
C GLY A 526 -13.13 6.71 37.81
N GLY A 527 -13.15 5.43 37.45
CA GLY A 527 -12.09 4.50 37.86
C GLY A 527 -12.29 3.05 37.44
N LYS A 528 -13.34 2.39 37.91
CA LYS A 528 -13.36 0.91 37.93
C LYS A 528 -13.99 0.25 36.70
N ARG A 529 -13.39 -0.88 36.29
CA ARG A 529 -13.90 -1.80 35.26
C ARG A 529 -14.05 -3.20 35.84
N PHE A 530 -15.07 -3.92 35.37
CA PHE A 530 -15.20 -5.37 35.54
C PHE A 530 -14.66 -6.08 34.29
N ILE A 531 -13.89 -7.14 34.51
CA ILE A 531 -13.49 -8.07 33.45
C ILE A 531 -13.65 -9.52 33.89
N LEU A 532 -13.97 -10.37 32.92
CA LEU A 532 -13.97 -11.82 33.06
C LEU A 532 -13.29 -12.43 31.83
N LEU A 533 -12.45 -13.43 32.04
CA LEU A 533 -11.79 -14.24 31.01
C LEU A 533 -11.95 -15.73 31.34
N THR A 534 -12.31 -16.52 30.33
CA THR A 534 -12.41 -17.99 30.45
C THR A 534 -12.03 -18.67 29.14
N ASN A 535 -11.55 -19.92 29.24
CA ASN A 535 -11.33 -20.81 28.09
C ASN A 535 -12.61 -21.54 27.62
N ARG A 536 -13.78 -21.28 28.22
CA ARG A 536 -15.07 -21.82 27.78
C ARG A 536 -15.91 -20.79 27.04
N LYS A 537 -16.87 -21.27 26.24
CA LYS A 537 -17.97 -20.46 25.69
C LYS A 537 -19.00 -20.24 26.78
N LEU A 538 -19.60 -19.04 26.83
CA LEU A 538 -20.69 -18.77 27.77
C LEU A 538 -22.02 -19.36 27.27
N LEU A 539 -22.90 -19.68 28.21
CA LEU A 539 -24.20 -20.28 27.96
C LEU A 539 -25.16 -19.31 27.25
N GLN A 540 -25.52 -19.63 26.00
CA GLN A 540 -26.62 -19.01 25.28
C GLN A 540 -27.96 -19.48 25.86
N GLU A 541 -29.01 -18.66 25.82
CA GLU A 541 -30.29 -18.93 26.53
C GLU A 541 -31.04 -20.21 26.11
N ASN A 542 -30.64 -20.88 25.03
CA ASN A 542 -31.15 -22.19 24.60
C ASN A 542 -30.02 -23.19 24.22
N GLY A 543 -28.77 -22.93 24.63
CA GLY A 543 -27.59 -23.70 24.25
C GLY A 543 -27.09 -24.68 25.33
N SER A 544 -26.02 -25.41 25.01
CA SER A 544 -25.21 -26.16 25.99
C SER A 544 -23.89 -25.44 26.24
N GLY A 545 -23.57 -25.15 27.50
CA GLY A 545 -22.36 -24.40 27.88
C GLY A 545 -22.05 -24.49 29.37
N ASP A 546 -20.76 -24.63 29.68
CA ASP A 546 -20.26 -24.88 31.04
C ASP A 546 -20.43 -23.69 32.00
N VAL A 547 -20.52 -22.46 31.49
CA VAL A 547 -20.44 -21.23 32.30
C VAL A 547 -21.53 -20.25 31.92
N GLU A 548 -22.27 -19.74 32.90
CA GLU A 548 -23.22 -18.63 32.73
C GLU A 548 -22.75 -17.41 33.53
N VAL A 549 -22.93 -16.21 32.98
CA VAL A 549 -22.56 -14.95 33.63
C VAL A 549 -23.76 -14.02 33.61
N LEU A 550 -24.25 -13.68 34.80
CA LEU A 550 -25.46 -12.91 35.01
C LEU A 550 -25.17 -11.60 35.75
N MET A 551 -25.76 -10.50 35.30
CA MET A 551 -25.80 -9.23 36.04
C MET A 551 -27.08 -9.21 36.87
N CYS A 552 -26.96 -9.14 38.19
CA CYS A 552 -28.05 -9.46 39.12
C CYS A 552 -28.33 -8.34 40.15
N ALA A 553 -29.61 -8.06 40.35
CA ALA A 553 -30.11 -7.08 41.33
C ALA A 553 -31.10 -7.74 42.30
N VAL A 554 -31.17 -7.25 43.54
CA VAL A 554 -32.03 -7.81 44.59
C VAL A 554 -33.51 -7.62 44.23
N PHE A 555 -34.25 -8.72 44.08
CA PHE A 555 -35.67 -8.70 43.77
C PHE A 555 -36.51 -8.69 45.04
N VAL A 556 -37.21 -7.57 45.29
CA VAL A 556 -38.18 -7.46 46.38
C VAL A 556 -39.59 -7.68 45.81
N PRO A 557 -40.27 -8.79 46.10
CA PRO A 557 -41.60 -9.06 45.58
C PRO A 557 -42.62 -8.05 46.13
N ARG A 558 -43.22 -7.24 45.25
CA ARG A 558 -44.29 -6.32 45.62
C ARG A 558 -45.60 -7.10 45.84
N SER A 559 -46.25 -6.83 46.97
CA SER A 559 -47.44 -7.53 47.45
C SER A 559 -48.51 -7.73 46.38
N GLY A 560 -48.90 -8.98 46.14
CA GLY A 560 -50.09 -9.33 45.35
C GLY A 560 -49.90 -9.58 43.84
N ARG A 561 -48.68 -9.54 43.29
CA ARG A 561 -48.41 -10.05 41.92
C ARG A 561 -47.50 -11.28 41.95
N GLN A 562 -47.96 -12.39 41.39
CA GLN A 562 -47.19 -13.61 41.21
C GLN A 562 -46.11 -13.45 40.11
N SER A 563 -45.15 -14.38 40.08
CA SER A 563 -43.89 -14.34 39.32
C SER A 563 -44.01 -14.51 37.79
N THR A 564 -45.13 -14.11 37.18
CA THR A 564 -45.46 -14.31 35.75
C THR A 564 -44.69 -13.38 34.78
N LEU A 565 -43.51 -12.90 35.16
CA LEU A 565 -42.67 -11.98 34.37
C LEU A 565 -41.31 -12.57 33.98
N PHE A 566 -40.89 -13.71 34.54
CA PHE A 566 -39.58 -14.31 34.29
C PHE A 566 -39.72 -15.68 33.60
N PRO A 567 -39.19 -15.87 32.37
CA PRO A 567 -39.26 -17.14 31.66
C PRO A 567 -38.52 -18.31 32.34
N LEU A 568 -37.41 -18.03 33.05
CA LEU A 568 -36.69 -19.03 33.85
C LEU A 568 -36.66 -18.65 35.34
N ASN A 569 -37.27 -19.48 36.17
CA ASN A 569 -37.01 -19.53 37.61
C ASN A 569 -36.01 -20.65 37.88
N MET A 570 -34.81 -20.33 38.36
CA MET A 570 -33.80 -21.33 38.69
C MET A 570 -33.85 -21.63 40.20
N GLU A 571 -34.60 -22.68 40.54
CA GLU A 571 -34.94 -23.07 41.91
C GLU A 571 -34.05 -24.23 42.38
N PHE A 572 -33.09 -23.93 43.26
CA PHE A 572 -32.22 -24.94 43.88
C PHE A 572 -32.90 -25.48 45.15
N SER A 573 -33.53 -26.66 45.05
CA SER A 573 -34.33 -27.25 46.14
C SER A 573 -33.49 -27.61 47.37
N GLY A 574 -33.69 -26.88 48.49
CA GLY A 574 -32.78 -26.90 49.65
C GLY A 574 -33.38 -26.85 51.07
N THR A 575 -34.70 -27.01 51.25
CA THR A 575 -35.46 -27.09 52.53
C THR A 575 -35.46 -25.87 53.47
N ASN A 576 -36.66 -25.34 53.73
CA ASN A 576 -37.15 -24.71 54.97
C ASN A 576 -36.18 -23.83 55.80
N MET A 577 -35.85 -22.64 55.30
CA MET A 577 -35.62 -21.46 56.16
C MET A 577 -36.23 -20.19 55.52
N ALA A 578 -36.22 -19.08 56.26
CA ALA A 578 -37.00 -17.88 55.94
C ALA A 578 -36.65 -17.27 54.57
N SER A 579 -37.67 -17.05 53.74
CA SER A 579 -37.69 -16.22 52.51
C SER A 579 -36.33 -16.10 51.79
N PRO A 580 -35.94 -17.08 50.94
CA PRO A 580 -34.64 -17.06 50.27
C PRO A 580 -34.49 -15.81 49.39
N THR A 581 -33.32 -15.18 49.45
CA THR A 581 -33.05 -13.94 48.70
C THR A 581 -33.09 -14.22 47.20
N GLN A 582 -34.04 -13.59 46.51
CA GLN A 582 -34.19 -13.70 45.07
C GLN A 582 -33.45 -12.56 44.36
N LEU A 583 -32.74 -12.87 43.28
CA LEU A 583 -32.10 -11.89 42.42
C LEU A 583 -32.73 -11.92 41.02
N ALA A 584 -33.14 -10.75 40.52
CA ALA A 584 -33.55 -10.58 39.13
C ALA A 584 -32.29 -10.32 38.28
N CYS A 585 -32.10 -11.11 37.22
CA CYS A 585 -30.83 -11.19 36.51
C CYS A 585 -30.97 -11.05 34.99
N LYS A 586 -29.96 -10.43 34.34
CA LYS A 586 -29.77 -10.39 32.89
C LYS A 586 -28.55 -11.22 32.48
N ASN A 587 -28.65 -11.99 31.39
CA ASN A 587 -27.51 -12.73 30.83
C ASN A 587 -26.55 -11.78 30.06
N ALA A 588 -25.24 -11.95 30.27
CA ALA A 588 -24.17 -11.18 29.63
C ALA A 588 -23.66 -11.78 28.29
N GLU A 589 -24.16 -12.94 27.86
CA GLU A 589 -23.70 -13.67 26.67
C GLU A 589 -23.69 -12.83 25.39
N ALA A 590 -24.69 -11.97 25.17
CA ALA A 590 -24.82 -11.16 23.95
C ALA A 590 -23.66 -10.18 23.69
N ASP A 591 -22.87 -9.87 24.73
CA ASP A 591 -21.73 -8.94 24.69
C ASP A 591 -20.37 -9.65 24.88
N VAL A 592 -20.31 -10.98 24.69
CA VAL A 592 -19.07 -11.76 24.73
C VAL A 592 -18.12 -11.37 23.59
N ILE A 593 -16.88 -11.08 23.97
CA ILE A 593 -15.79 -10.76 23.06
C ILE A 593 -14.89 -11.98 22.91
N SER A 594 -14.65 -12.43 21.68
CA SER A 594 -13.78 -13.57 21.40
C SER A 594 -12.30 -13.16 21.28
N ILE A 595 -11.43 -13.80 22.06
CA ILE A 595 -9.97 -13.59 22.06
C ILE A 595 -9.28 -14.89 21.58
N PRO A 596 -8.20 -14.83 20.77
CA PRO A 596 -7.47 -16.02 20.36
C PRO A 596 -6.85 -16.76 21.55
N ALA A 597 -7.04 -18.09 21.61
CA ALA A 597 -6.56 -18.89 22.72
C ALA A 597 -5.03 -19.05 22.74
N SER A 598 -4.46 -18.81 23.93
CA SER A 598 -3.02 -18.75 24.14
C SER A 598 -2.57 -19.78 25.17
N LYS A 599 -1.91 -20.84 24.69
CA LYS A 599 -1.30 -21.92 25.46
C LYS A 599 0.21 -21.91 25.20
N ASN A 600 1.00 -22.61 26.02
CA ASN A 600 2.47 -22.65 25.83
C ASN A 600 2.92 -23.29 24.50
N ALA A 601 2.03 -24.04 23.83
CA ALA A 601 2.23 -24.58 22.47
C ALA A 601 1.61 -23.70 21.35
N SER A 602 0.92 -22.61 21.67
CA SER A 602 0.36 -21.70 20.66
C SER A 602 1.49 -20.90 19.97
N SER A 603 1.45 -20.84 18.64
CA SER A 603 2.36 -20.04 17.81
C SER A 603 1.63 -18.93 17.05
N ASN A 604 0.49 -19.24 16.43
CA ASN A 604 -0.38 -18.29 15.73
C ASN A 604 -1.73 -18.14 16.45
N PRO A 605 -2.40 -16.97 16.38
CA PRO A 605 -3.72 -16.76 16.99
C PRO A 605 -4.85 -17.53 16.27
N TYR A 606 -4.64 -17.90 15.01
CA TYR A 606 -5.52 -18.72 14.18
C TYR A 606 -5.00 -20.17 14.07
N TYR A 607 -5.77 -21.03 13.41
CA TYR A 607 -5.35 -22.38 13.02
C TYR A 607 -5.19 -22.50 11.49
N LEU A 608 -4.31 -23.41 11.05
CA LEU A 608 -3.97 -23.64 9.64
C LEU A 608 -4.73 -24.85 9.06
N ASP A 609 -4.67 -25.02 7.74
CA ASP A 609 -5.21 -26.22 7.09
C ASP A 609 -4.47 -27.48 7.56
N GLY A 610 -5.22 -28.46 8.06
CA GLY A 610 -4.70 -29.67 8.72
C GLY A 610 -4.46 -29.54 10.23
N GLU A 611 -4.56 -28.34 10.82
CA GLU A 611 -4.63 -28.18 12.29
C GLU A 611 -6.08 -28.33 12.78
N ALA A 612 -6.26 -28.86 14.00
CA ALA A 612 -7.56 -28.85 14.67
C ALA A 612 -8.01 -27.42 15.02
N GLU A 613 -9.32 -27.17 15.01
CA GLU A 613 -9.88 -25.86 15.36
C GLU A 613 -9.52 -25.46 16.81
N LYS A 614 -9.00 -24.24 16.95
CA LYS A 614 -8.63 -23.66 18.25
C LYS A 614 -9.81 -22.86 18.79
N GLU A 615 -10.50 -23.40 19.80
CA GLU A 615 -11.54 -22.66 20.51
C GLU A 615 -10.99 -21.33 21.06
N SER A 616 -11.75 -20.24 20.87
CA SER A 616 -11.42 -18.92 21.40
C SER A 616 -11.68 -18.81 22.90
N PHE A 617 -10.91 -17.97 23.60
CA PHE A 617 -11.26 -17.54 24.94
C PHE A 617 -12.44 -16.56 24.90
N SER A 618 -13.37 -16.69 25.84
CA SER A 618 -14.46 -15.72 26.03
C SER A 618 -14.00 -14.64 27.00
N TYR A 619 -14.20 -13.38 26.63
CA TYR A 619 -13.85 -12.20 27.41
C TYR A 619 -15.07 -11.29 27.56
N LEU A 620 -15.30 -10.79 28.77
CA LEU A 620 -16.27 -9.73 29.06
C LEU A 620 -15.53 -8.53 29.63
N GLN A 621 -15.98 -7.34 29.25
CA GLN A 621 -15.45 -6.06 29.73
C GLN A 621 -16.59 -5.06 29.86
N TYR A 622 -16.79 -4.55 31.08
CA TYR A 622 -17.78 -3.51 31.39
C TYR A 622 -17.13 -2.41 32.22
N ASN A 623 -17.48 -1.16 31.96
CA ASN A 623 -17.23 -0.04 32.86
C ASN A 623 -18.23 -0.12 34.02
N ILE A 624 -17.88 0.40 35.20
CA ILE A 624 -18.82 0.43 36.34
C ILE A 624 -20.13 1.16 36.00
N GLU A 625 -20.06 2.16 35.11
CA GLU A 625 -21.18 2.92 34.56
C GLU A 625 -22.18 2.04 33.77
N ASP A 626 -21.71 0.99 33.10
CA ASP A 626 -22.56 0.09 32.30
C ASP A 626 -23.43 -0.82 33.19
N ILE A 627 -22.95 -1.14 34.40
CA ILE A 627 -23.53 -2.16 35.31
C ILE A 627 -24.01 -1.60 36.66
N VAL A 628 -24.09 -0.27 36.81
CA VAL A 628 -24.39 0.41 38.08
C VAL A 628 -25.78 0.10 38.67
N GLU A 629 -26.72 -0.39 37.84
CA GLU A 629 -28.07 -0.79 38.28
C GLU A 629 -28.08 -2.11 39.10
N PHE A 630 -26.99 -2.90 39.02
CA PHE A 630 -26.89 -4.24 39.61
C PHE A 630 -26.06 -4.23 40.90
N GLN A 631 -26.34 -5.15 41.82
CA GLN A 631 -25.56 -5.30 43.05
C GLN A 631 -24.51 -6.42 42.98
N PHE A 632 -24.71 -7.41 42.10
CA PHE A 632 -23.82 -8.56 41.98
C PHE A 632 -23.59 -8.96 40.52
N VAL A 633 -22.37 -9.39 40.21
CA VAL A 633 -22.11 -10.25 39.05
C VAL A 633 -22.13 -11.69 39.55
N ALA A 634 -23.06 -12.50 39.06
CA ALA A 634 -23.15 -13.92 39.37
C ALA A 634 -22.49 -14.74 38.26
N VAL A 635 -21.44 -15.48 38.60
CA VAL A 635 -20.76 -16.43 37.71
C VAL A 635 -21.15 -17.84 38.16
N ILE A 636 -21.74 -18.62 37.26
CA ILE A 636 -22.31 -19.93 37.58
C ILE A 636 -21.55 -21.02 36.83
N ASP A 637 -21.03 -22.00 37.57
CA ASP A 637 -20.48 -23.25 37.01
C ASP A 637 -21.63 -24.25 36.80
N LYS A 638 -21.89 -24.58 35.54
CA LYS A 638 -22.92 -25.51 35.06
C LYS A 638 -22.32 -26.74 34.36
N ALA A 639 -21.00 -26.94 34.41
CA ALA A 639 -20.37 -28.10 33.79
C ALA A 639 -20.89 -29.41 34.41
N THR A 640 -21.39 -30.33 33.58
CA THR A 640 -22.00 -31.59 34.02
C THR A 640 -21.00 -32.66 34.48
N GLY A 641 -19.74 -32.28 34.68
CA GLY A 641 -18.67 -33.18 35.12
C GLY A 641 -17.29 -32.50 35.06
N PRO A 642 -16.28 -33.07 35.76
CA PRO A 642 -15.00 -32.43 36.00
C PRO A 642 -14.21 -32.21 34.71
N ASN A 643 -13.93 -30.95 34.38
CA ASN A 643 -13.25 -30.59 33.13
C ASN A 643 -12.22 -29.45 33.31
N THR A 644 -11.32 -29.29 32.32
CA THR A 644 -10.17 -28.37 32.37
C THR A 644 -10.51 -26.89 32.06
N GLY A 645 -11.78 -26.51 32.21
CA GLY A 645 -12.21 -25.12 32.20
C GLY A 645 -11.58 -24.30 33.33
N TRP A 646 -11.43 -23.00 33.12
CA TRP A 646 -11.04 -22.05 34.16
C TRP A 646 -11.74 -20.71 33.94
N ILE A 647 -11.93 -19.97 35.03
CA ILE A 647 -12.52 -18.62 35.01
C ILE A 647 -11.63 -17.71 35.86
N LEU A 648 -11.31 -16.53 35.33
CA LEU A 648 -10.69 -15.46 36.09
C LEU A 648 -11.54 -14.19 35.92
N ALA A 649 -12.02 -13.60 37.01
CA ALA A 649 -12.78 -12.36 36.98
C ALA A 649 -12.38 -11.41 38.12
N GLU A 650 -12.37 -10.11 37.84
CA GLU A 650 -11.95 -9.09 38.81
C GLU A 650 -12.53 -7.70 38.51
N PHE A 651 -12.51 -6.85 39.54
CA PHE A 651 -12.65 -5.39 39.41
C PHE A 651 -11.29 -4.73 39.63
N PHE A 652 -10.88 -3.84 38.72
CA PHE A 652 -9.61 -3.09 38.79
C PHE A 652 -9.84 -1.59 38.50
N ASP A 653 -8.91 -0.71 38.92
CA ASP A 653 -8.91 0.70 38.51
C ASP A 653 -8.21 0.87 37.15
N ILE A 654 -8.86 1.56 36.21
CA ILE A 654 -8.31 1.94 34.91
C ILE A 654 -6.92 2.57 35.07
N LYS A 655 -6.68 3.40 36.09
CA LYS A 655 -5.40 4.08 36.36
C LYS A 655 -4.25 3.12 36.65
N GLU A 656 -4.54 1.97 37.25
CA GLU A 656 -3.55 0.92 37.52
C GLU A 656 -3.27 0.09 36.26
N SER A 657 -4.28 -0.09 35.40
CA SER A 657 -4.14 -0.80 34.13
C SER A 657 -3.47 0.01 33.02
N HIS A 658 -3.75 1.32 32.91
CA HIS A 658 -3.45 2.13 31.73
C HIS A 658 -2.28 3.10 31.97
N GLN A 659 -1.10 2.73 31.46
CA GLN A 659 0.11 3.53 31.52
C GLN A 659 0.32 4.28 30.19
N THR A 660 0.45 5.61 30.23
CA THR A 660 0.85 6.40 29.05
C THR A 660 2.35 6.70 29.10
N SER A 661 3.06 6.41 27.99
CA SER A 661 4.50 6.63 27.89
C SER A 661 4.83 7.76 26.90
N SER A 662 5.24 8.92 27.43
CA SER A 662 5.49 10.18 26.70
C SER A 662 6.90 10.28 26.11
N ILE A 663 7.47 9.16 25.63
CA ILE A 663 8.82 9.12 25.06
C ILE A 663 8.85 9.70 23.64
N SER A 664 9.83 10.58 23.36
CA SER A 664 10.03 11.15 22.02
C SER A 664 10.69 10.15 21.06
N LEU A 665 10.37 10.25 19.77
CA LEU A 665 10.87 9.31 18.75
C LEU A 665 12.41 9.29 18.65
N GLY A 666 13.08 10.42 18.88
CA GLY A 666 14.54 10.50 18.95
C GLY A 666 15.14 9.82 20.19
N SER A 667 14.47 9.91 21.35
CA SER A 667 14.86 9.18 22.55
C SER A 667 14.71 7.66 22.36
N LEU A 668 13.59 7.24 21.76
CA LEU A 668 13.33 5.84 21.41
C LEU A 668 14.35 5.27 20.40
N LEU A 669 14.84 6.09 19.47
CA LEU A 669 15.91 5.69 18.54
C LEU A 669 17.26 5.50 19.25
N ALA A 670 17.60 6.39 20.21
CA ALA A 670 18.88 6.38 20.89
C ALA A 670 19.00 5.32 22.00
N PHE A 671 17.95 5.14 22.80
CA PHE A 671 17.97 4.31 24.01
C PHE A 671 16.93 3.19 24.03
N GLY A 672 15.91 3.26 23.16
CA GLY A 672 14.72 2.43 23.25
C GLY A 672 13.82 2.82 24.43
N MET A 673 12.83 1.98 24.70
CA MET A 673 11.93 2.08 25.86
C MET A 673 12.06 0.81 26.69
N LYS A 674 12.08 0.96 28.02
CA LYS A 674 11.97 -0.14 28.98
C LYS A 674 10.92 0.23 30.01
N LEU A 675 9.95 -0.64 30.24
CA LEU A 675 8.88 -0.51 31.23
C LEU A 675 8.83 -1.79 32.07
N THR A 676 8.42 -1.67 33.33
CA THR A 676 8.34 -2.79 34.27
C THR A 676 6.95 -2.82 34.88
N LEU A 677 6.17 -3.84 34.54
CA LEU A 677 4.88 -4.09 35.20
C LEU A 677 5.16 -4.83 36.53
N PRO A 678 4.49 -4.43 37.64
CA PRO A 678 4.68 -5.04 38.94
C PRO A 678 4.17 -6.49 38.98
N SER A 679 4.51 -7.19 40.05
CA SER A 679 4.01 -8.55 40.30
C SER A 679 2.50 -8.57 40.60
N ASN A 680 2.02 -7.69 41.49
CA ASN A 680 0.59 -7.46 41.73
C ASN A 680 0.02 -6.49 40.68
N ARG A 681 -0.33 -7.04 39.51
CA ARG A 681 -0.95 -6.33 38.38
C ARG A 681 -2.36 -6.87 38.08
N PRO A 682 -3.23 -6.09 37.44
CA PRO A 682 -4.47 -6.61 36.86
C PRO A 682 -4.17 -7.61 35.73
N LEU A 683 -5.14 -8.48 35.45
CA LEU A 683 -5.16 -9.42 34.32
C LEU A 683 -4.85 -8.71 32.99
N VAL A 684 -5.44 -7.53 32.80
CA VAL A 684 -5.29 -6.68 31.62
C VAL A 684 -4.52 -5.41 31.98
N SER A 685 -3.41 -5.17 31.29
CA SER A 685 -2.65 -3.91 31.36
C SER A 685 -2.56 -3.29 29.97
N GLU A 686 -2.63 -1.96 29.85
CA GLU A 686 -2.53 -1.22 28.60
C GLU A 686 -1.40 -0.19 28.65
N ILE A 687 -0.57 -0.15 27.60
CA ILE A 687 0.50 0.82 27.43
C ILE A 687 0.23 1.64 26.16
N LYS A 688 -0.15 2.91 26.35
CA LYS A 688 -0.40 3.87 25.26
C LYS A 688 0.85 4.70 24.98
N ILE A 689 1.28 4.76 23.72
CA ILE A 689 2.54 5.42 23.30
C ILE A 689 2.23 6.42 22.16
N PRO A 690 1.84 7.67 22.48
CA PRO A 690 1.35 8.64 21.49
C PRO A 690 2.34 8.96 20.35
N ALA A 691 3.64 8.90 20.61
CA ALA A 691 4.69 9.18 19.61
C ALA A 691 4.80 8.10 18.50
N LEU A 692 4.09 6.97 18.63
CA LEU A 692 4.13 5.86 17.69
C LEU A 692 2.93 5.87 16.75
N HIS A 693 2.89 6.87 15.86
CA HIS A 693 1.81 7.01 14.88
C HIS A 693 2.25 6.84 13.42
N SER A 694 3.55 6.82 13.11
CA SER A 694 4.06 6.76 11.72
C SER A 694 4.17 5.34 11.17
N SER A 695 3.57 5.10 10.00
CA SER A 695 3.56 3.81 9.32
C SER A 695 4.90 3.45 8.64
N LEU A 696 5.85 4.39 8.61
CA LEU A 696 7.18 4.23 8.01
C LEU A 696 8.18 3.46 8.88
N LEU A 697 7.85 3.22 10.15
CA LEU A 697 8.73 2.60 11.13
C LEU A 697 8.18 1.26 11.59
N ALA A 698 9.10 0.34 11.88
CA ALA A 698 8.84 -0.95 12.47
C ALA A 698 9.64 -1.11 13.76
N TYR A 699 9.13 -1.92 14.68
CA TYR A 699 9.66 -2.04 16.03
C TYR A 699 9.76 -3.50 16.46
N THR A 700 10.71 -3.79 17.36
CA THR A 700 10.79 -5.08 18.07
C THR A 700 10.34 -4.86 19.51
N LEU A 701 9.37 -5.66 19.95
CA LEU A 701 8.90 -5.69 21.33
C LEU A 701 9.32 -7.02 21.96
N GLU A 702 10.00 -6.97 23.10
CA GLU A 702 10.52 -8.13 23.83
C GLU A 702 10.14 -8.02 25.30
N MET A 703 9.41 -9.02 25.81
CA MET A 703 9.01 -9.16 27.21
C MET A 703 9.82 -10.25 27.89
N ARG A 704 10.47 -9.89 28.99
CA ARG A 704 11.20 -10.80 29.86
C ARG A 704 10.38 -11.03 31.13
N ARG A 705 10.01 -12.29 31.38
CA ARG A 705 9.43 -12.73 32.65
C ARG A 705 10.59 -13.07 33.59
N GLU A 706 10.53 -12.60 34.83
CA GLU A 706 11.28 -13.23 35.92
C GLU A 706 10.58 -14.55 36.29
N ASN A 707 11.34 -15.59 36.67
CA ASN A 707 10.85 -16.97 36.79
C ASN A 707 9.54 -17.06 37.60
N CYS A 708 8.44 -17.49 36.95
CA CYS A 708 7.25 -17.92 37.69
C CYS A 708 7.58 -19.29 38.31
N VAL A 709 7.56 -19.36 39.64
CA VAL A 709 8.12 -20.50 40.40
C VAL A 709 7.27 -21.78 40.24
N ASP A 710 5.97 -21.63 40.01
CA ASP A 710 5.05 -22.74 39.75
C ASP A 710 4.71 -22.85 38.26
N ASN A 711 4.76 -24.08 37.71
CA ASN A 711 4.32 -24.39 36.34
C ASN A 711 2.77 -24.31 36.14
N ASN A 712 2.06 -23.59 37.02
CA ASN A 712 0.60 -23.56 37.14
C ASN A 712 -0.06 -22.39 36.39
N GLU A 713 0.49 -21.98 35.24
CA GLU A 713 -0.07 -20.93 34.37
C GLU A 713 -1.39 -21.37 33.71
N LEU A 714 -2.45 -20.56 33.84
CA LEU A 714 -3.77 -20.84 33.26
C LEU A 714 -3.79 -20.65 31.73
N PHE A 715 -3.03 -19.66 31.25
CA PHE A 715 -2.87 -19.31 29.84
C PHE A 715 -1.52 -18.61 29.64
N ALA A 716 -0.96 -18.73 28.43
CA ALA A 716 0.28 -18.05 28.08
C ALA A 716 -0.02 -16.58 27.72
N PRO A 717 0.86 -15.59 28.03
CA PRO A 717 0.59 -14.17 27.80
C PRO A 717 0.11 -13.84 26.38
N ILE A 718 -0.86 -12.92 26.29
CA ILE A 718 -1.43 -12.42 25.03
C ILE A 718 -1.09 -10.95 24.90
N LEU A 719 -0.69 -10.52 23.71
CA LEU A 719 -0.57 -9.12 23.33
C LEU A 719 -1.56 -8.80 22.20
N ARG A 720 -2.34 -7.75 22.35
CA ARG A 720 -3.00 -7.02 21.25
C ARG A 720 -2.24 -5.72 21.02
N GLN A 721 -1.65 -5.59 19.84
CA GLN A 721 -1.26 -4.30 19.30
C GLN A 721 -2.50 -3.67 18.64
N TYR A 722 -2.81 -2.40 18.88
CA TYR A 722 -3.88 -1.71 18.16
C TYR A 722 -3.68 -0.20 17.99
N ILE A 723 -4.43 0.38 17.05
CA ILE A 723 -4.63 1.83 16.86
C ILE A 723 -6.13 2.12 16.76
N SER A 724 -6.59 3.22 17.36
CA SER A 724 -8.03 3.53 17.45
C SER A 724 -8.64 3.88 16.10
N GLU A 725 -7.93 4.65 15.28
CA GLU A 725 -8.29 5.07 13.93
C GLU A 725 -7.09 4.69 13.03
N PRO A 726 -7.24 3.93 11.92
CA PRO A 726 -8.44 3.33 11.32
C PRO A 726 -8.70 1.85 11.75
N HIS A 727 -8.93 1.60 13.04
CA HIS A 727 -9.33 0.29 13.60
C HIS A 727 -8.43 -0.92 13.20
N GLU A 728 -7.11 -0.77 13.17
CA GLU A 728 -6.18 -1.92 13.08
C GLU A 728 -5.95 -2.52 14.48
N SER A 729 -6.16 -3.83 14.62
CA SER A 729 -5.72 -4.66 15.76
C SER A 729 -4.96 -5.88 15.24
N LYS A 730 -3.94 -6.32 15.99
CA LYS A 730 -3.14 -7.52 15.73
C LYS A 730 -2.90 -8.27 17.05
N TYR A 731 -3.22 -9.56 17.08
CA TYR A 731 -3.06 -10.41 18.26
C TYR A 731 -1.84 -11.31 18.14
N PHE A 732 -1.08 -11.43 19.23
CA PHE A 732 0.06 -12.31 19.38
C PHE A 732 -0.15 -13.19 20.61
N VAL A 733 -0.18 -14.51 20.39
CA VAL A 733 -0.30 -15.55 21.43
C VAL A 733 1.08 -16.01 21.89
N ASN A 734 1.16 -16.58 23.11
CA ASN A 734 2.42 -17.01 23.75
C ASN A 734 3.51 -15.92 23.68
N PHE A 735 3.12 -14.68 24.01
CA PHE A 735 3.94 -13.50 23.76
C PHE A 735 5.26 -13.56 24.55
N GLN A 736 6.38 -13.41 23.82
CA GLN A 736 7.73 -13.29 24.35
C GLN A 736 8.52 -12.23 23.57
N LYS A 737 8.56 -12.35 22.23
CA LYS A 737 9.22 -11.40 21.33
C LYS A 737 8.49 -11.32 20.01
N VAL A 738 8.09 -10.11 19.58
CA VAL A 738 7.33 -9.91 18.34
C VAL A 738 7.79 -8.69 17.55
N ASN A 739 7.38 -8.70 16.29
CA ASN A 739 7.52 -7.63 15.31
C ASN A 739 6.26 -6.76 15.33
N ILE A 740 6.43 -5.46 15.54
CA ILE A 740 5.36 -4.46 15.66
C ILE A 740 5.42 -3.55 14.44
N ASN A 741 4.34 -3.51 13.67
CA ASN A 741 4.19 -2.66 12.49
C ASN A 741 2.74 -2.14 12.39
N LEU A 742 2.53 -0.93 11.86
CA LEU A 742 1.25 -0.22 11.94
C LEU A 742 0.88 0.53 10.65
N HIS A 743 -0.42 0.68 10.40
CA HIS A 743 -1.02 1.39 9.27
C HIS A 743 -1.67 2.74 9.68
N GLY A 744 -0.99 3.48 10.55
CA GLY A 744 -1.37 4.83 10.96
C GLY A 744 -0.96 5.93 9.97
N ALA A 745 -0.45 7.06 10.48
CA ALA A 745 -0.05 8.22 9.69
C ALA A 745 0.98 7.83 8.61
N SER A 746 0.58 7.96 7.34
CA SER A 746 1.33 7.51 6.17
C SER A 746 1.57 8.68 5.19
N PRO A 747 2.67 8.68 4.42
CA PRO A 747 2.93 9.72 3.42
C PRO A 747 1.77 9.95 2.47
N PHE A 748 1.58 11.21 2.11
CA PHE A 748 0.51 11.69 1.22
C PHE A 748 -0.91 11.51 1.75
N MET A 749 -1.17 10.80 2.86
CA MET A 749 -2.55 10.60 3.32
C MET A 749 -3.24 11.94 3.68
N PRO A 750 -4.47 12.18 3.22
CA PRO A 750 -5.24 13.36 3.61
C PRO A 750 -5.56 13.34 5.12
N PRO A 751 -5.79 14.50 5.77
CA PRO A 751 -6.25 14.56 7.16
C PRO A 751 -7.65 13.95 7.33
N PRO A 752 -7.99 13.42 8.53
CA PRO A 752 -9.33 12.95 8.84
C PRO A 752 -10.37 14.08 8.81
N LEU A 753 -11.66 13.72 8.70
CA LEU A 753 -12.78 14.67 8.75
C LEU A 753 -12.87 15.38 10.12
N ASN A 754 -12.64 14.65 11.21
CA ASN A 754 -12.70 15.15 12.57
C ASN A 754 -11.31 15.20 13.20
N ASN A 755 -10.81 16.39 13.56
CA ASN A 755 -9.66 16.53 14.46
C ASN A 755 -10.07 16.18 15.90
N ARG A 756 -10.11 14.88 16.24
CA ARG A 756 -10.22 14.41 17.64
C ARG A 756 -8.81 14.19 18.21
N ASP A 757 -8.27 15.23 18.86
CA ASP A 757 -6.84 15.31 19.24
C ASP A 757 -6.36 14.29 20.30
N THR A 758 -7.20 13.40 20.83
CA THR A 758 -6.94 12.66 22.09
C THR A 758 -6.43 11.21 21.98
N ASN A 759 -6.63 10.52 20.84
CA ASN A 759 -6.37 9.07 20.72
C ASN A 759 -5.38 8.64 19.61
N HIS A 760 -4.56 9.56 19.10
CA HIS A 760 -3.54 9.24 18.11
C HIS A 760 -2.32 8.53 18.73
N GLY A 761 -1.86 7.44 18.10
CA GLY A 761 -0.68 6.66 18.50
C GLY A 761 -0.97 5.19 18.78
N LEU A 762 0.10 4.42 19.03
CA LEU A 762 0.03 2.97 19.28
C LEU A 762 -0.43 2.67 20.71
N SER A 763 -1.38 1.74 20.86
CA SER A 763 -1.70 1.09 22.14
C SER A 763 -1.27 -0.38 22.11
N LEU A 764 -0.72 -0.85 23.24
CA LEU A 764 -0.32 -2.23 23.48
C LEU A 764 -1.10 -2.75 24.69
N GLN A 765 -2.03 -3.67 24.48
CA GLN A 765 -2.89 -4.26 25.50
C GLN A 765 -2.42 -5.70 25.79
N PHE A 766 -2.11 -5.99 27.04
CA PHE A 766 -1.52 -7.26 27.49
C PHE A 766 -2.50 -7.99 28.40
N TRP A 767 -2.83 -9.25 28.08
CA TRP A 767 -3.42 -10.19 29.04
C TRP A 767 -2.29 -11.03 29.60
N THR A 768 -2.07 -10.97 30.91
CA THR A 768 -1.02 -11.74 31.59
C THR A 768 -1.62 -12.46 32.77
N ASN A 769 -1.19 -13.70 33.03
CA ASN A 769 -1.64 -14.42 34.21
C ASN A 769 -1.18 -13.68 35.49
N PRO A 770 -2.09 -13.16 36.33
CA PRO A 770 -1.73 -12.38 37.50
C PRO A 770 -1.46 -13.27 38.73
N ILE A 771 -1.54 -14.59 38.58
CA ILE A 771 -1.11 -15.57 39.60
C ILE A 771 0.43 -15.66 39.66
N CYS A 772 1.12 -15.40 38.54
CA CYS A 772 2.57 -15.33 38.50
C CYS A 772 3.06 -14.03 39.15
N ASN A 773 3.34 -14.10 40.46
CA ASN A 773 3.86 -13.04 41.32
C ASN A 773 5.35 -12.71 41.03
N SER A 774 5.69 -12.49 39.76
CA SER A 774 7.00 -12.01 39.30
C SER A 774 6.83 -10.76 38.44
N ASN A 775 7.88 -9.92 38.33
CA ASN A 775 7.81 -8.70 37.54
C ASN A 775 7.94 -9.00 36.04
N LEU A 776 7.30 -8.18 35.20
CA LEU A 776 7.40 -8.28 33.74
C LEU A 776 8.16 -7.08 33.19
N THR A 777 9.37 -7.32 32.68
CA THR A 777 10.14 -6.29 31.98
C THR A 777 9.75 -6.29 30.50
N ILE A 778 9.11 -5.22 30.05
CA ILE A 778 8.78 -4.98 28.64
C ILE A 778 9.83 -4.04 28.05
N SER A 779 10.34 -4.36 26.87
CA SER A 779 11.28 -3.50 26.14
C SER A 779 10.90 -3.36 24.67
N LEU A 780 10.97 -2.12 24.17
CA LEU A 780 10.58 -1.73 22.81
C LEU A 780 11.73 -0.98 22.14
N LYS A 781 12.10 -1.39 20.93
CA LYS A 781 13.20 -0.82 20.14
C LYS A 781 12.80 -0.63 18.69
N ILE A 782 13.33 0.40 18.02
CA ILE A 782 13.12 0.61 16.58
C ILE A 782 13.93 -0.43 15.79
N ASP A 783 13.29 -1.17 14.90
CA ASP A 783 13.98 -2.01 13.90
C ASP A 783 14.30 -1.15 12.69
N ILE A 784 15.48 -0.52 12.70
CA ILE A 784 15.94 0.36 11.61
C ILE A 784 16.02 -0.42 10.29
N LEU A 785 16.50 -1.68 10.32
CA LEU A 785 16.61 -2.50 9.12
C LEU A 785 15.21 -2.83 8.57
N GLY A 786 14.31 -3.32 9.42
CA GLY A 786 12.91 -3.61 9.07
C GLY A 786 12.09 -2.40 8.62
N SER A 787 12.44 -1.20 9.10
CA SER A 787 11.81 0.07 8.68
C SER A 787 12.14 0.43 7.23
N LEU A 788 13.34 0.08 6.72
CA LEU A 788 13.71 0.34 5.31
C LEU A 788 12.73 -0.34 4.33
N GLY A 789 12.25 -1.54 4.64
CA GLY A 789 11.28 -2.25 3.80
C GLY A 789 9.92 -1.54 3.71
N LYS A 790 9.52 -0.80 4.74
CA LYS A 790 8.24 -0.05 4.78
C LYS A 790 8.25 1.20 3.89
N LEU A 791 9.42 1.60 3.35
CA LEU A 791 9.56 2.70 2.39
C LEU A 791 9.04 2.34 0.98
N TYR A 792 9.29 1.12 0.50
CA TYR A 792 9.12 0.76 -0.91
C TYR A 792 7.71 1.02 -1.44
N MET A 793 6.68 0.50 -0.77
CA MET A 793 5.28 0.63 -1.20
C MET A 793 4.77 2.08 -1.20
N ARG A 794 5.27 2.91 -0.27
CA ARG A 794 4.77 4.28 -0.02
C ARG A 794 5.50 5.35 -0.83
N TYR A 795 6.70 5.05 -1.31
CA TYR A 795 7.52 5.95 -2.12
C TYR A 795 7.79 5.43 -3.54
N ARG A 796 7.05 4.45 -4.04
CA ARG A 796 7.31 3.85 -5.38
C ARG A 796 7.35 4.83 -6.55
N THR A 797 6.64 5.97 -6.48
CA THR A 797 6.68 7.03 -7.50
C THR A 797 8.00 7.84 -7.51
N VAL A 798 8.85 7.73 -6.48
CA VAL A 798 10.22 8.30 -6.44
C VAL A 798 11.01 7.94 -7.69
N PHE A 799 10.91 6.68 -8.13
CA PHE A 799 11.68 6.15 -9.25
C PHE A 799 11.23 6.68 -10.63
N ALA A 800 10.14 7.45 -10.71
CA ALA A 800 9.81 8.28 -11.87
C ALA A 800 10.22 9.75 -11.66
N ALA A 801 9.98 10.29 -10.46
CA ALA A 801 10.14 11.71 -10.16
C ALA A 801 11.61 12.15 -9.94
N PHE A 802 12.35 11.50 -9.04
CA PHE A 802 13.69 11.94 -8.66
C PHE A 802 14.77 11.65 -9.70
N PRO A 803 14.75 10.54 -10.47
CA PRO A 803 15.64 10.37 -11.62
C PRO A 803 15.52 11.49 -12.65
N LEU A 804 14.31 12.02 -12.90
CA LEU A 804 14.14 13.16 -13.79
C LEU A 804 14.78 14.45 -13.24
N LEU A 805 14.73 14.70 -11.92
CA LEU A 805 15.50 15.77 -11.28
C LEU A 805 17.00 15.64 -11.54
N VAL A 806 17.55 14.42 -11.42
CA VAL A 806 18.98 14.18 -11.68
C VAL A 806 19.30 14.48 -13.14
N VAL A 807 18.55 13.92 -14.08
CA VAL A 807 18.78 14.09 -15.52
C VAL A 807 18.61 15.54 -15.97
N ALA A 808 17.61 16.26 -15.46
CA ALA A 808 17.41 17.69 -15.75
C ALA A 808 18.57 18.55 -15.24
N LEU A 809 19.17 18.24 -14.08
CA LEU A 809 20.39 18.90 -13.61
C LEU A 809 21.62 18.56 -14.45
N VAL A 810 21.79 17.30 -14.88
CA VAL A 810 22.90 16.88 -15.75
C VAL A 810 22.83 17.59 -17.10
N LEU A 811 21.65 17.59 -17.74
CA LEU A 811 21.41 18.33 -18.97
C LEU A 811 21.66 19.83 -18.79
N ARG A 812 21.22 20.44 -17.68
CA ARG A 812 21.50 21.85 -17.38
C ARG A 812 22.99 22.14 -17.33
N LYS A 813 23.79 21.24 -16.75
CA LYS A 813 25.26 21.37 -16.72
C LYS A 813 25.86 21.21 -18.12
N GLN A 814 25.40 20.23 -18.91
CA GLN A 814 25.84 20.01 -20.30
C GLN A 814 25.55 21.22 -21.19
N PHE A 815 24.31 21.73 -21.18
CA PHE A 815 23.93 22.93 -21.94
C PHE A 815 24.76 24.14 -21.53
N LYS A 816 24.95 24.39 -20.23
CA LYS A 816 25.79 25.49 -19.77
C LYS A 816 27.24 25.35 -20.29
N LEU A 817 27.84 24.16 -20.18
CA LEU A 817 29.21 23.93 -20.66
C LEU A 817 29.31 24.01 -22.19
N TYR A 818 28.28 23.61 -22.93
CA TYR A 818 28.22 23.74 -24.39
C TYR A 818 28.06 25.20 -24.85
N ASP A 819 27.20 25.98 -24.20
CA ASP A 819 27.07 27.41 -24.49
C ASP A 819 28.35 28.18 -24.14
N GLU A 820 29.07 27.81 -23.07
CA GLU A 820 30.33 28.45 -22.68
C GLU A 820 31.54 28.00 -23.54
N THR A 821 31.73 26.69 -23.75
CA THR A 821 32.95 26.13 -24.37
C THR A 821 32.79 25.64 -25.81
N GLY A 822 31.58 25.25 -26.22
CA GLY A 822 31.32 24.58 -27.51
C GLY A 822 31.58 23.08 -27.51
N ILE A 823 31.99 22.50 -26.38
CA ILE A 823 32.12 21.05 -26.18
C ILE A 823 30.88 20.57 -25.42
N PHE A 824 30.19 19.56 -25.94
CA PHE A 824 29.07 18.92 -25.25
C PHE A 824 29.61 17.70 -24.50
N THR A 825 29.83 17.89 -23.20
CA THR A 825 30.45 16.92 -22.29
C THR A 825 29.62 15.64 -22.15
N ALA A 826 30.29 14.54 -21.81
CA ALA A 826 29.62 13.26 -21.60
C ALA A 826 28.64 13.34 -20.42
N PHE A 827 27.61 12.46 -20.43
CA PHE A 827 26.61 12.41 -19.36
C PHE A 827 27.26 12.07 -17.99
N SER A 828 28.21 11.12 -17.96
CA SER A 828 28.96 10.71 -16.77
C SER A 828 29.81 11.83 -16.17
N GLU A 829 30.59 12.54 -17.00
CA GLU A 829 31.40 13.70 -16.62
C GLU A 829 30.51 14.82 -16.03
N SER A 830 29.40 15.11 -16.70
CA SER A 830 28.48 16.17 -16.30
C SER A 830 27.71 15.82 -15.02
N LEU A 831 27.47 14.52 -14.78
CA LEU A 831 26.93 14.00 -13.52
C LEU A 831 27.93 14.14 -12.37
N ASP A 832 29.22 13.80 -12.54
CA ASP A 832 30.24 14.03 -11.50
C ASP A 832 30.33 15.51 -11.10
N LEU A 833 30.27 16.43 -12.07
CA LEU A 833 30.20 17.87 -11.81
C LEU A 833 28.91 18.28 -11.07
N CYS A 834 27.78 17.62 -11.30
CA CYS A 834 26.55 17.85 -10.54
C CYS A 834 26.64 17.32 -9.10
N LEU A 835 27.26 16.14 -8.89
CA LEU A 835 27.47 15.54 -7.57
C LEU A 835 28.40 16.38 -6.69
N ARG A 836 29.39 17.06 -7.27
CA ARG A 836 30.27 17.99 -6.53
C ARG A 836 29.66 19.37 -6.25
N GLN A 837 28.58 19.75 -6.94
CA GLN A 837 28.06 21.12 -6.93
C GLN A 837 26.54 21.18 -6.76
N SER A 838 25.77 21.07 -7.84
CA SER A 838 24.34 21.42 -7.85
C SER A 838 23.46 20.49 -7.03
N LEU A 839 23.78 19.20 -6.98
CA LEU A 839 22.91 18.18 -6.39
C LEU A 839 22.93 18.18 -4.85
N PRO A 840 24.09 18.28 -4.16
CA PRO A 840 24.13 18.50 -2.71
C PRO A 840 23.38 19.76 -2.25
N PHE A 841 23.56 20.90 -2.93
CA PHE A 841 22.87 22.14 -2.57
C PHE A 841 21.36 22.04 -2.79
N LEU A 842 20.89 21.39 -3.87
CA LEU A 842 19.45 21.21 -4.10
C LEU A 842 18.82 20.25 -3.08
N LEU A 843 19.47 19.13 -2.77
CA LEU A 843 18.97 18.20 -1.75
C LEU A 843 18.94 18.85 -0.36
N LEU A 844 19.95 19.66 0.00
CA LEU A 844 19.94 20.44 1.23
C LEU A 844 18.79 21.44 1.25
N ALA A 845 18.57 22.20 0.17
CA ALA A 845 17.48 23.16 0.05
C ALA A 845 16.09 22.49 0.16
N LEU A 846 15.90 21.33 -0.49
CA LEU A 846 14.67 20.54 -0.38
C LEU A 846 14.47 19.99 1.04
N THR A 847 15.55 19.58 1.73
CA THR A 847 15.50 19.10 3.11
C THR A 847 15.11 20.22 4.08
N LEU A 848 15.69 21.41 3.93
CA LEU A 848 15.34 22.61 4.69
C LEU A 848 13.90 23.08 4.39
N PHE A 849 13.46 23.01 3.13
CA PHE A 849 12.08 23.30 2.76
C PHE A 849 11.09 22.32 3.40
N SER A 850 11.40 21.01 3.41
CA SER A 850 10.59 20.01 4.09
C SER A 850 10.49 20.27 5.59
N LEU A 851 11.59 20.70 6.22
CA LEU A 851 11.62 21.07 7.63
C LEU A 851 10.73 22.30 7.89
N ALA A 852 10.85 23.36 7.08
CA ALA A 852 10.01 24.55 7.16
C ALA A 852 8.52 24.23 6.97
N LEU A 853 8.17 23.37 6.01
CA LEU A 853 6.79 22.94 5.77
C LEU A 853 6.20 22.15 6.96
N SER A 854 7.01 21.32 7.62
CA SER A 854 6.60 20.61 8.86
C SER A 854 6.40 21.57 10.04
N GLN A 855 7.24 22.61 10.16
CA GLN A 855 7.12 23.64 11.19
C GLN A 855 5.88 24.52 10.97
N ILE A 856 5.64 25.02 9.76
CA ILE A 856 4.42 25.77 9.39
C ILE A 856 3.17 24.91 9.66
N SER A 857 3.21 23.62 9.29
CA SER A 857 2.12 22.67 9.54
C SER A 857 1.87 22.40 11.03
N SER A 858 2.83 22.69 11.89
CA SER A 858 2.71 22.56 13.34
C SER A 858 2.30 23.88 14.01
N ALA A 859 2.87 25.01 13.57
CA ALA A 859 2.48 26.36 14.01
C ALA A 859 1.02 26.69 13.66
N SER A 860 0.52 26.19 12.52
CA SER A 860 -0.90 26.31 12.12
C SER A 860 -1.91 25.62 13.06
N ARG A 861 -1.45 24.99 14.14
CA ARG A 861 -2.29 24.47 15.24
C ARG A 861 -2.43 25.44 16.42
N GLY A 862 -1.59 26.48 16.51
CA GLY A 862 -1.48 27.37 17.68
C GLY A 862 -2.00 28.80 17.47
N THR A 863 -1.81 29.39 16.29
CA THR A 863 -2.22 30.78 16.00
C THR A 863 -2.51 31.03 14.52
N SER A 864 -3.40 31.98 14.24
CA SER A 864 -3.75 32.40 12.88
C SER A 864 -2.56 33.08 12.17
N PRO A 865 -2.10 32.58 11.01
CA PRO A 865 -1.02 33.21 10.26
C PRO A 865 -1.54 34.38 9.42
N SER A 866 -1.41 35.60 9.93
CA SER A 866 -1.60 36.85 9.16
C SER A 866 -0.45 37.04 8.14
N GLY A 867 -0.45 36.22 7.09
CA GLY A 867 0.58 36.18 6.04
C GLY A 867 0.06 36.59 4.66
N LEU A 868 0.86 37.37 3.93
CA LEU A 868 0.52 38.17 2.75
C LEU A 868 0.05 37.43 1.47
N LEU A 869 -0.26 36.12 1.52
CA LEU A 869 -0.57 35.32 0.32
C LEU A 869 -1.81 34.41 0.44
N SER A 870 -2.75 34.73 1.33
CA SER A 870 -4.09 34.13 1.30
C SER A 870 -5.04 35.01 0.50
N TRP A 871 -5.50 34.54 -0.67
CA TRP A 871 -6.49 35.25 -1.48
C TRP A 871 -7.88 35.13 -0.84
N LYS A 872 -8.64 36.22 -0.76
CA LYS A 872 -9.90 36.29 0.01
C LYS A 872 -10.91 35.22 -0.43
N VAL A 873 -11.15 34.26 0.45
CA VAL A 873 -12.37 33.44 0.50
C VAL A 873 -13.04 33.76 1.83
N ASN A 874 -14.33 34.12 1.80
CA ASN A 874 -15.05 34.61 2.97
C ASN A 874 -15.20 33.52 4.05
N GLU A 875 -15.26 33.93 5.32
CA GLU A 875 -15.44 33.02 6.44
C GLU A 875 -16.81 32.33 6.42
N THR A 876 -16.81 31.00 6.39
CA THR A 876 -17.89 30.19 6.96
C THR A 876 -17.41 28.75 7.20
N GLY A 877 -16.89 28.50 8.40
CA GLY A 877 -16.40 27.19 8.83
C GLY A 877 -14.90 26.95 8.58
N ARG A 878 -14.30 26.08 9.41
CA ARG A 878 -12.91 25.61 9.25
C ARG A 878 -12.81 24.69 8.03
N GLN A 879 -12.49 25.24 6.86
CA GLN A 879 -12.14 24.42 5.70
C GLN A 879 -10.80 23.70 5.95
N THR A 880 -10.84 22.38 6.04
CA THR A 880 -9.66 21.53 6.12
C THR A 880 -9.04 21.34 4.74
N ASP A 881 -7.80 21.78 4.56
CA ASP A 881 -7.05 21.52 3.32
C ASP A 881 -6.64 20.04 3.23
N PHE A 882 -7.38 19.28 2.43
CA PHE A 882 -7.11 17.87 2.18
C PHE A 882 -5.92 17.62 1.23
N MET A 883 -5.38 18.65 0.58
CA MET A 883 -4.23 18.56 -0.34
C MET A 883 -2.91 19.00 0.31
N LYS A 884 -2.93 19.43 1.59
CA LYS A 884 -1.75 19.87 2.37
C LYS A 884 -0.58 18.87 2.39
N ASN A 885 -0.88 17.58 2.21
CA ASN A 885 0.10 16.48 2.19
C ASN A 885 0.56 16.07 0.77
N ASP A 886 0.23 16.83 -0.28
CA ASP A 886 0.57 16.48 -1.67
C ASP A 886 2.04 16.75 -2.06
N LEU A 887 2.78 17.52 -1.25
CA LEU A 887 4.08 18.08 -1.61
C LEU A 887 5.26 17.24 -1.12
N LEU A 888 6.25 17.07 -1.99
CA LEU A 888 7.58 16.53 -1.68
C LEU A 888 7.53 15.13 -1.03
N ILE A 889 7.76 15.01 0.29
CA ILE A 889 7.68 13.72 1.02
C ILE A 889 6.22 13.36 1.35
N GLY A 890 5.32 14.34 1.44
CA GLY A 890 3.93 14.13 1.89
C GLY A 890 3.77 13.72 3.36
N SER A 891 4.84 13.78 4.17
CA SER A 891 4.81 13.53 5.62
C SER A 891 4.84 14.84 6.42
N LYS A 892 4.20 14.83 7.60
CA LYS A 892 4.10 15.99 8.51
C LYS A 892 5.25 16.07 9.52
N ASP A 893 6.00 14.99 9.74
CA ASP A 893 6.91 14.89 10.88
C ASP A 893 8.35 15.27 10.50
N PRO A 894 9.01 16.21 11.22
CA PRO A 894 10.35 16.68 10.89
C PRO A 894 11.43 15.59 10.94
N PHE A 895 11.18 14.51 11.71
CA PHE A 895 12.09 13.36 11.84
C PHE A 895 12.40 12.69 10.48
N PHE A 896 11.47 12.70 9.53
CA PHE A 896 11.63 12.05 8.23
C PHE A 896 12.32 12.92 7.16
N CYS A 897 12.79 14.12 7.49
CA CYS A 897 13.46 15.00 6.51
C CYS A 897 14.70 14.35 5.85
N LEU A 898 15.41 13.50 6.59
CA LEU A 898 16.58 12.73 6.11
C LEU A 898 16.25 11.68 5.04
N ILE A 899 14.97 11.42 4.75
CA ILE A 899 14.56 10.58 3.62
C ILE A 899 14.90 11.26 2.27
N ILE A 900 14.90 12.59 2.17
CA ILE A 900 15.25 13.32 0.92
C ILE A 900 16.68 13.01 0.43
N PRO A 901 17.75 13.19 1.22
CA PRO A 901 19.11 12.87 0.77
C PRO A 901 19.31 11.37 0.50
N LEU A 902 18.62 10.48 1.22
CA LEU A 902 18.64 9.03 0.95
C LEU A 902 17.99 8.70 -0.40
N ILE A 903 16.81 9.26 -0.69
CA ILE A 903 16.15 9.17 -1.99
C ILE A 903 17.07 9.70 -3.10
N GLY A 904 17.67 10.87 -2.90
CA GLY A 904 18.57 11.50 -3.86
C GLY A 904 19.78 10.63 -4.19
N LEU A 905 20.42 10.04 -3.18
CA LEU A 905 21.54 9.10 -3.35
C LEU A 905 21.14 7.87 -4.16
N ILE A 906 20.01 7.23 -3.81
CA ILE A 906 19.51 6.05 -4.52
C ILE A 906 19.20 6.40 -5.98
N CYS A 907 18.52 7.52 -6.24
CA CYS A 907 18.15 7.93 -7.59
C CYS A 907 19.36 8.33 -8.45
N VAL A 908 20.41 8.91 -7.85
CA VAL A 908 21.71 9.10 -8.51
C VAL A 908 22.29 7.76 -8.95
N GLY A 909 22.39 6.77 -8.04
CA GLY A 909 22.94 5.45 -8.38
C GLY A 909 22.14 4.75 -9.49
N VAL A 910 20.80 4.84 -9.44
CA VAL A 910 19.92 4.34 -10.50
C VAL A 910 20.16 5.04 -11.83
N CYS A 911 20.35 6.37 -11.85
CA CYS A 911 20.72 7.10 -13.08
C CYS A 911 22.08 6.68 -13.64
N VAL A 912 23.07 6.39 -12.78
CA VAL A 912 24.37 5.86 -13.19
C VAL A 912 24.22 4.49 -13.85
N MET A 913 23.44 3.58 -13.24
CA MET A 913 23.17 2.26 -13.80
C MET A 913 22.44 2.31 -15.15
N VAL A 914 21.39 3.14 -15.27
CA VAL A 914 20.66 3.32 -16.54
C VAL A 914 21.55 3.95 -17.62
N ASN A 915 22.43 4.88 -17.27
CA ASN A 915 23.41 5.43 -18.21
C ASN A 915 24.34 4.35 -18.77
N TYR A 916 24.99 3.55 -17.91
CA TYR A 916 25.91 2.50 -18.38
C TYR A 916 25.20 1.33 -19.06
N ALA A 917 23.97 0.99 -18.67
CA ALA A 917 23.15 0.03 -19.40
C ALA A 917 22.78 0.52 -20.81
N THR A 918 22.47 1.81 -20.97
CA THR A 918 22.18 2.42 -22.28
C THR A 918 23.43 2.53 -23.16
N LEU A 919 24.59 2.85 -22.57
CA LEU A 919 25.88 2.77 -23.25
C LEU A 919 26.20 1.34 -23.70
N PHE A 920 26.06 0.35 -22.81
CA PHE A 920 26.26 -1.06 -23.15
C PHE A 920 25.34 -1.50 -24.30
N LEU A 921 24.04 -1.21 -24.23
CA LEU A 921 23.07 -1.53 -25.27
C LEU A 921 23.43 -0.90 -26.62
N THR A 922 23.75 0.39 -26.66
CA THR A 922 24.13 1.08 -27.91
C THR A 922 25.46 0.58 -28.48
N ASN A 923 26.42 0.20 -27.64
CA ASN A 923 27.68 -0.43 -28.08
C ASN A 923 27.42 -1.83 -28.66
N VAL A 924 26.61 -2.66 -27.99
CA VAL A 924 26.23 -4.00 -28.49
C VAL A 924 25.48 -3.90 -29.82
N LEU A 925 24.50 -3.00 -29.95
CA LEU A 925 23.77 -2.79 -31.21
C LEU A 925 24.68 -2.30 -32.34
N ALA A 926 25.69 -1.47 -32.05
CA ALA A 926 26.67 -1.03 -33.04
C ALA A 926 27.59 -2.19 -33.49
N ILE A 927 28.02 -3.06 -32.57
CA ILE A 927 28.80 -4.27 -32.87
C ILE A 927 27.97 -5.25 -33.70
N MET A 928 26.71 -5.50 -33.32
CA MET A 928 25.80 -6.36 -34.08
C MET A 928 25.55 -5.83 -35.49
N HIS A 929 25.35 -4.52 -35.65
CA HIS A 929 25.21 -3.90 -36.97
C HIS A 929 26.51 -4.04 -37.79
N ASN A 930 27.69 -3.97 -37.18
CA ASN A 930 28.95 -4.20 -37.87
C ASN A 930 29.05 -5.66 -38.34
N TRP A 931 28.74 -6.64 -37.48
CA TRP A 931 28.75 -8.07 -37.83
C TRP A 931 27.75 -8.42 -38.95
N LEU A 932 26.52 -7.90 -38.89
CA LEU A 932 25.53 -8.01 -39.98
C LEU A 932 26.01 -7.34 -41.27
N SER A 933 26.73 -6.22 -41.17
CA SER A 933 27.36 -5.52 -42.30
C SER A 933 28.63 -6.22 -42.83
N LEU A 934 29.07 -7.30 -42.20
CA LEU A 934 30.24 -8.10 -42.55
C LEU A 934 29.89 -9.53 -42.99
N GLN A 935 28.60 -9.90 -43.06
CA GLN A 935 28.20 -11.15 -43.72
C GLN A 935 28.58 -11.09 -45.22
N PRO A 936 29.33 -12.09 -45.74
CA PRO A 936 29.86 -12.01 -47.09
C PRO A 936 28.79 -12.36 -48.13
N VAL A 937 28.10 -11.35 -48.64
CA VAL A 937 27.33 -11.48 -49.89
C VAL A 937 28.31 -11.82 -51.01
N TRP A 938 28.17 -13.01 -51.60
CA TRP A 938 29.09 -13.59 -52.57
C TRP A 938 28.94 -12.92 -53.95
N LEU A 939 29.47 -11.71 -54.09
CA LEU A 939 29.51 -10.93 -55.33
C LEU A 939 30.91 -10.34 -55.57
N ARG A 940 31.22 -10.11 -56.84
CA ARG A 940 32.59 -10.10 -57.39
C ARG A 940 33.53 -9.04 -56.80
N ASN A 941 34.82 -9.39 -56.72
CA ASN A 941 35.83 -8.77 -55.84
C ASN A 941 36.29 -7.34 -56.22
N ASP A 942 35.75 -6.74 -57.28
CA ASP A 942 36.35 -5.59 -57.99
C ASP A 942 35.93 -4.21 -57.44
N GLU A 943 34.77 -4.09 -56.76
CA GLU A 943 34.26 -2.82 -56.20
C GLU A 943 34.79 -2.50 -54.78
N ARG A 944 35.88 -3.16 -54.33
CA ARG A 944 36.48 -3.01 -52.99
C ARG A 944 36.95 -1.61 -52.58
N LYS A 945 36.79 -0.58 -53.43
CA LYS A 945 37.09 0.83 -53.13
C LYS A 945 35.87 1.74 -52.98
N LYS A 946 34.63 1.25 -53.12
CA LYS A 946 33.40 2.00 -52.78
C LYS A 946 32.74 1.50 -51.49
N LEU A 947 33.46 1.59 -50.38
CA LEU A 947 32.82 1.67 -49.06
C LEU A 947 31.97 2.95 -49.03
N ILE A 948 30.65 2.81 -49.13
CA ILE A 948 29.71 3.93 -49.03
C ILE A 948 29.91 4.56 -47.63
N PRO A 949 30.33 5.83 -47.52
CA PRO A 949 30.55 6.44 -46.23
C PRO A 949 29.22 6.57 -45.49
N LEU A 950 29.16 6.10 -44.24
CA LEU A 950 27.96 6.18 -43.38
C LEU A 950 27.75 7.61 -42.85
N THR A 951 27.56 8.53 -43.78
CA THR A 951 26.93 9.83 -43.52
C THR A 951 25.49 9.62 -43.04
N PHE A 952 24.95 10.61 -42.32
CA PHE A 952 23.49 10.71 -42.12
C PHE A 952 22.82 11.06 -43.45
N SER A 953 22.66 10.06 -44.33
CA SER A 953 22.06 10.22 -45.65
C SER A 953 20.70 10.90 -45.54
N PRO A 954 20.55 12.14 -46.03
CA PRO A 954 19.33 12.91 -45.81
C PRO A 954 18.24 12.41 -46.74
N SER A 955 17.33 11.58 -46.22
CA SER A 955 16.00 11.41 -46.80
C SER A 955 15.41 12.80 -47.10
N SER A 956 14.93 13.00 -48.33
CA SER A 956 14.62 14.34 -48.84
C SER A 956 13.64 15.09 -47.91
N PRO A 957 13.77 16.42 -47.76
CA PRO A 957 12.94 17.17 -46.82
C PRO A 957 11.44 17.06 -47.14
N ARG A 958 11.07 16.94 -48.43
CA ARG A 958 9.70 16.60 -48.85
C ARG A 958 9.26 15.24 -48.30
N ARG A 959 10.07 14.18 -48.42
CA ARG A 959 9.74 12.83 -47.90
C ARG A 959 9.63 12.82 -46.38
N ARG A 960 10.50 13.54 -45.66
CA ARG A 960 10.46 13.67 -44.20
C ARG A 960 9.18 14.36 -43.73
N LEU A 961 8.89 15.54 -44.29
CA LEU A 961 7.67 16.30 -44.01
C LEU A 961 6.41 15.45 -44.25
N ILE A 962 6.36 14.71 -45.36
CA ILE A 962 5.25 13.79 -45.67
C ILE A 962 5.13 12.68 -44.60
N THR A 963 6.23 12.02 -44.22
CA THR A 963 6.17 10.97 -43.17
C THR A 963 5.76 11.52 -41.81
N THR A 964 6.19 12.73 -41.45
CA THR A 964 5.85 13.36 -40.18
C THR A 964 4.39 13.84 -40.17
N VAL A 965 3.89 14.41 -41.27
CA VAL A 965 2.46 14.75 -41.42
C VAL A 965 1.57 13.50 -41.36
N ILE A 966 1.95 12.40 -42.02
CA ILE A 966 1.21 11.13 -41.96
C ILE A 966 1.19 10.58 -40.52
N LEU A 967 2.33 10.57 -39.82
CA LEU A 967 2.43 10.12 -38.43
C LEU A 967 1.57 10.98 -37.49
N LEU A 968 1.61 12.31 -37.66
CA LEU A 968 0.81 13.25 -36.87
C LEU A 968 -0.70 13.08 -37.14
N PHE A 969 -1.11 12.89 -38.39
CA PHE A 969 -2.51 12.58 -38.75
C PHE A 969 -2.98 11.27 -38.11
N LEU A 970 -2.18 10.20 -38.22
CA LEU A 970 -2.46 8.87 -37.67
C LEU A 970 -2.54 8.89 -36.13
N VAL A 971 -1.73 9.72 -35.45
CA VAL A 971 -1.85 9.95 -34.00
C VAL A 971 -3.12 10.73 -33.65
N SER A 972 -3.51 11.70 -34.48
CA SER A 972 -4.71 12.51 -34.27
C SER A 972 -6.03 11.75 -34.52
N THR A 973 -5.99 10.53 -35.06
CA THR A 973 -7.18 9.81 -35.54
C THR A 973 -7.33 8.39 -35.01
N PHE A 974 -6.25 7.59 -34.95
CA PHE A 974 -6.34 6.16 -34.65
C PHE A 974 -5.41 5.68 -33.54
N ILE A 975 -4.22 6.28 -33.40
CA ILE A 975 -3.14 5.75 -32.57
C ILE A 975 -2.84 6.69 -31.39
N PRO A 976 -2.73 6.18 -30.15
CA PRO A 976 -2.48 7.02 -28.98
C PRO A 976 -1.07 7.60 -29.01
N TYR A 977 -0.89 8.82 -28.50
CA TYR A 977 0.40 9.50 -28.52
C TYR A 977 1.51 8.70 -27.81
N GLN A 978 1.16 7.86 -26.84
CA GLN A 978 2.04 6.96 -26.10
C GLN A 978 2.69 5.88 -26.99
N PHE A 979 2.01 5.42 -28.05
CA PHE A 979 2.62 4.52 -29.05
C PHE A 979 3.64 5.27 -29.91
N ALA A 980 3.29 6.46 -30.39
CA ALA A 980 4.22 7.30 -31.14
C ALA A 980 5.45 7.70 -30.29
N TYR A 981 5.28 7.84 -28.97
CA TYR A 981 6.38 8.02 -28.02
C TYR A 981 7.30 6.79 -27.95
N LEU A 982 6.75 5.57 -27.88
CA LEU A 982 7.54 4.33 -27.93
C LEU A 982 8.32 4.21 -29.25
N VAL A 983 7.68 4.51 -30.38
CA VAL A 983 8.34 4.52 -31.70
C VAL A 983 9.46 5.58 -31.74
N ALA A 984 9.22 6.78 -31.21
CA ALA A 984 10.24 7.83 -31.13
C ALA A 984 11.45 7.40 -30.26
N CYS A 985 11.23 6.71 -29.14
CA CYS A 985 12.31 6.11 -28.34
C CYS A 985 13.11 5.06 -29.13
N LEU A 986 12.45 4.17 -29.88
CA LEU A 986 13.13 3.16 -30.71
C LEU A 986 13.97 3.79 -31.83
N VAL A 987 13.43 4.82 -32.50
CA VAL A 987 14.15 5.60 -33.52
C VAL A 987 15.32 6.37 -32.90
N GLN A 988 15.18 6.88 -31.66
CA GLN A 988 16.27 7.54 -30.94
C GLN A 988 17.39 6.55 -30.56
N ILE A 989 17.07 5.33 -30.11
CA ILE A 989 18.08 4.27 -29.88
C ILE A 989 18.86 3.96 -31.15
N ALA A 990 18.17 3.79 -32.28
CA ALA A 990 18.80 3.56 -33.59
C ALA A 990 19.66 4.77 -34.03
N THR A 991 19.26 6.00 -33.69
CA THR A 991 20.00 7.23 -33.98
C THR A 991 21.26 7.34 -33.13
N CYS A 992 21.20 7.02 -31.83
CA CYS A 992 22.38 6.94 -30.96
C CYS A 992 23.36 5.85 -31.41
N THR A 993 22.86 4.69 -31.87
CA THR A 993 23.69 3.61 -32.42
C THR A 993 24.42 4.05 -33.70
N LYS A 994 23.75 4.78 -34.59
CA LYS A 994 24.38 5.38 -35.79
C LYS A 994 25.40 6.47 -35.43
N ALA A 995 25.09 7.33 -34.45
CA ALA A 995 25.99 8.35 -33.96
C ALA A 995 27.29 7.75 -33.37
N LEU A 996 27.16 6.67 -32.58
CA LEU A 996 28.29 5.92 -32.04
C LEU A 996 29.15 5.29 -33.14
N ARG A 997 28.52 4.69 -34.16
CA ARG A 997 29.26 4.14 -35.30
C ARG A 997 30.02 5.23 -36.06
N ILE A 998 29.42 6.39 -36.31
CA ILE A 998 30.10 7.53 -36.97
C ILE A 998 31.27 8.05 -36.12
N LEU A 999 31.17 7.99 -34.79
CA LEU A 999 32.27 8.32 -33.88
C LEU A 999 33.42 7.29 -33.93
N TRP A 1000 33.15 6.01 -34.19
CA TRP A 1000 34.18 4.98 -34.43
C TRP A 1000 34.79 5.08 -35.84
N ASP A 1001 33.96 5.20 -36.87
CA ASP A 1001 34.36 5.26 -38.28
C ASP A 1001 35.04 6.61 -38.63
N SER A 1002 34.79 7.68 -37.86
CA SER A 1002 35.37 9.02 -38.05
C SER A 1002 35.36 9.86 -36.74
N PRO A 1003 36.37 9.69 -35.86
CA PRO A 1003 36.45 10.42 -34.60
C PRO A 1003 36.76 11.92 -34.82
N SER A 1004 35.82 12.78 -34.42
CA SER A 1004 35.95 14.23 -34.48
C SER A 1004 35.27 14.89 -33.28
N SER A 1005 35.57 16.16 -33.00
CA SER A 1005 34.87 16.93 -31.97
C SER A 1005 33.37 17.07 -32.27
N ALA A 1006 33.00 17.19 -33.55
CA ALA A 1006 31.61 17.26 -33.99
C ALA A 1006 30.85 15.93 -33.78
N SER A 1007 31.42 14.80 -34.21
CA SER A 1007 30.80 13.47 -33.99
C SER A 1007 30.74 13.11 -32.50
N THR A 1008 31.73 13.52 -31.69
CA THR A 1008 31.73 13.36 -30.23
C THR A 1008 30.61 14.18 -29.58
N ASN A 1009 30.51 15.48 -29.90
CA ASN A 1009 29.47 16.37 -29.38
C ASN A 1009 28.06 15.85 -29.73
N PHE A 1010 27.86 15.44 -30.99
CA PHE A 1010 26.57 14.93 -31.46
C PHE A 1010 26.19 13.61 -30.78
N PHE A 1011 27.12 12.65 -30.63
CA PHE A 1011 26.85 11.42 -29.89
C PHE A 1011 26.47 11.70 -28.43
N ASN A 1012 27.25 12.54 -27.72
CA ASN A 1012 26.96 12.89 -26.32
C ASN A 1012 25.59 13.58 -26.17
N TYR A 1013 25.21 14.45 -27.12
CA TYR A 1013 23.90 15.09 -27.16
C TYR A 1013 22.77 14.09 -27.40
N ALA A 1014 22.87 13.28 -28.46
CA ALA A 1014 21.86 12.27 -28.78
C ALA A 1014 21.65 11.25 -27.66
N HIS A 1015 22.74 10.78 -27.03
CA HIS A 1015 22.70 9.90 -25.86
C HIS A 1015 22.03 10.57 -24.65
N SER A 1016 22.32 11.84 -24.38
CA SER A 1016 21.72 12.55 -23.24
C SER A 1016 20.22 12.83 -23.44
N ILE A 1017 19.78 13.08 -24.68
CA ILE A 1017 18.36 13.12 -25.05
C ILE A 1017 17.71 11.73 -24.97
N LEU A 1018 18.42 10.65 -25.34
CA LEU A 1018 17.92 9.28 -25.17
C LEU A 1018 17.68 8.95 -23.68
N ILE A 1019 18.62 9.29 -22.78
CA ILE A 1019 18.44 9.09 -21.33
C ILE A 1019 17.22 9.86 -20.82
N LEU A 1020 17.01 11.11 -21.25
CA LEU A 1020 15.81 11.89 -20.92
C LEU A 1020 14.52 11.20 -21.40
N MET A 1021 14.51 10.69 -22.64
CA MET A 1021 13.33 10.02 -23.20
C MET A 1021 13.02 8.69 -22.51
N LEU A 1022 14.06 7.91 -22.15
CA LEU A 1022 13.93 6.65 -21.44
C LEU A 1022 13.34 6.81 -20.03
N TRP A 1023 13.53 7.96 -19.37
CA TRP A 1023 12.94 8.22 -18.04
C TRP A 1023 11.46 8.59 -18.05
N ILE A 1024 10.95 9.11 -19.17
CA ILE A 1024 9.51 9.40 -19.35
C ILE A 1024 8.75 8.18 -19.90
N LEU A 1025 9.44 7.23 -20.54
CA LEU A 1025 8.84 6.01 -21.09
C LEU A 1025 8.00 5.18 -20.07
N PRO A 1026 8.41 4.97 -18.81
CA PRO A 1026 7.61 4.25 -17.81
C PRO A 1026 6.25 4.88 -17.46
N ILE A 1027 6.06 6.17 -17.75
CA ILE A 1027 4.80 6.89 -17.52
C ILE A 1027 3.82 6.60 -18.66
N ASN A 1028 4.32 6.52 -19.90
CA ASN A 1028 3.51 6.29 -21.09
C ASN A 1028 3.19 4.80 -21.32
N LEU A 1029 4.05 3.88 -20.89
CA LEU A 1029 3.88 2.43 -21.12
C LEU A 1029 2.56 1.83 -20.55
N PRO A 1030 2.10 2.14 -19.32
CA PRO A 1030 0.89 1.51 -18.79
C PRO A 1030 -0.38 1.86 -19.56
N ILE A 1031 -0.51 3.10 -20.03
CA ILE A 1031 -1.65 3.53 -20.88
C ILE A 1031 -1.58 2.84 -22.25
N LEU A 1032 -0.38 2.64 -22.80
CA LEU A 1032 -0.20 1.88 -24.03
C LEU A 1032 -0.63 0.41 -23.90
N VAL A 1033 -0.39 -0.23 -22.75
CA VAL A 1033 -0.86 -1.60 -22.49
C VAL A 1033 -2.39 -1.65 -22.43
N VAL A 1034 -3.06 -0.66 -21.81
CA VAL A 1034 -4.53 -0.54 -21.80
C VAL A 1034 -5.10 -0.43 -23.22
N TRP A 1035 -4.45 0.36 -24.09
CA TRP A 1035 -4.87 0.51 -25.50
C TRP A 1035 -4.71 -0.78 -26.31
N ILE A 1036 -3.56 -1.46 -26.20
CA ILE A 1036 -3.31 -2.74 -26.88
C ILE A 1036 -4.33 -3.81 -26.43
N HIS A 1037 -4.66 -3.83 -25.13
CA HIS A 1037 -5.67 -4.73 -24.57
C HIS A 1037 -7.07 -4.49 -25.16
N ASN A 1038 -7.51 -3.22 -25.22
CA ASN A 1038 -8.82 -2.87 -25.79
C ASN A 1038 -8.91 -3.20 -27.29
N LEU A 1039 -7.82 -3.04 -28.04
CA LEU A 1039 -7.74 -3.43 -29.45
C LEU A 1039 -7.84 -4.96 -29.63
N ALA A 1040 -7.22 -5.75 -28.75
CA ALA A 1040 -7.34 -7.22 -28.76
C ALA A 1040 -8.76 -7.71 -28.39
N VAL A 1041 -9.51 -6.91 -27.63
CA VAL A 1041 -10.93 -7.12 -27.29
C VAL A 1041 -11.87 -6.57 -28.40
N HIS A 1042 -11.32 -6.20 -29.57
CA HIS A 1042 -12.03 -5.60 -30.71
C HIS A 1042 -12.77 -4.28 -30.41
N TRP A 1043 -12.44 -3.60 -29.30
CA TRP A 1043 -13.08 -2.35 -28.90
C TRP A 1043 -12.40 -1.14 -29.55
N LEU A 1044 -12.93 -0.71 -30.69
CA LEU A 1044 -12.30 0.27 -31.60
C LEU A 1044 -12.63 1.76 -31.32
N THR A 1045 -13.28 2.10 -30.21
CA THR A 1045 -13.66 3.50 -29.93
C THR A 1045 -12.43 4.40 -29.72
N PRO A 1046 -12.28 5.54 -30.42
CA PRO A 1046 -11.11 6.42 -30.27
C PRO A 1046 -11.11 7.09 -28.89
N PHE A 1047 -9.98 7.00 -28.17
CA PHE A 1047 -9.83 7.53 -26.82
C PHE A 1047 -9.56 9.04 -26.87
N SER A 1048 -10.61 9.85 -26.67
CA SER A 1048 -10.59 11.31 -26.85
C SER A 1048 -9.46 12.05 -26.12
N SER A 1049 -9.00 11.55 -24.97
CA SER A 1049 -7.89 12.13 -24.19
C SER A 1049 -6.48 11.82 -24.73
N HIS A 1050 -6.29 10.75 -25.52
CA HIS A 1050 -4.96 10.26 -25.97
C HIS A 1050 -4.56 10.62 -27.40
N HIS A 1051 -5.43 11.32 -28.15
CA HIS A 1051 -5.14 11.86 -29.49
C HIS A 1051 -4.59 13.30 -29.44
N ASN A 1052 -4.11 13.76 -28.27
CA ASN A 1052 -3.55 15.10 -28.08
C ASN A 1052 -2.19 15.28 -28.77
N LEU A 1053 -2.23 15.76 -30.02
CA LEU A 1053 -1.08 16.01 -30.88
C LEU A 1053 0.02 16.86 -30.23
N LEU A 1054 -0.36 17.88 -29.44
CA LEU A 1054 0.58 18.79 -28.79
C LEU A 1054 1.44 18.09 -27.73
N SER A 1055 0.98 16.95 -27.18
CA SER A 1055 1.72 16.16 -26.18
C SER A 1055 2.79 15.24 -26.79
N ILE A 1056 3.00 15.25 -28.11
CA ILE A 1056 3.99 14.39 -28.78
C ILE A 1056 4.69 15.03 -29.98
N MET A 1057 4.06 15.97 -30.70
CA MET A 1057 4.66 16.66 -31.85
C MET A 1057 6.08 17.20 -31.56
N PRO A 1058 6.38 17.81 -30.37
CA PRO A 1058 7.75 18.24 -30.06
C PRO A 1058 8.79 17.11 -30.00
N PHE A 1059 8.44 15.94 -29.48
CA PHE A 1059 9.34 14.78 -29.48
C PHE A 1059 9.56 14.22 -30.88
N ILE A 1060 8.51 14.15 -31.71
CA ILE A 1060 8.62 13.68 -33.10
C ILE A 1060 9.57 14.59 -33.89
N LEU A 1061 9.39 15.91 -33.81
CA LEU A 1061 10.26 16.89 -34.47
C LEU A 1061 11.70 16.84 -33.95
N LEU A 1062 11.89 16.69 -32.63
CA LEU A 1062 13.23 16.55 -32.05
C LEU A 1062 13.95 15.28 -32.53
N VAL A 1063 13.27 14.14 -32.54
CA VAL A 1063 13.86 12.89 -33.06
C VAL A 1063 14.08 12.97 -34.57
N GLU A 1064 13.21 13.64 -35.34
CA GLU A 1064 13.41 13.85 -36.77
C GLU A 1064 14.69 14.66 -37.05
N THR A 1065 14.90 15.78 -36.35
CA THR A 1065 16.12 16.61 -36.48
C THR A 1065 17.38 15.82 -36.11
N LEU A 1066 17.33 15.02 -35.03
CA LEU A 1066 18.41 14.11 -34.63
C LEU A 1066 18.69 13.02 -35.68
N THR A 1067 17.66 12.42 -36.30
CA THR A 1067 17.86 11.47 -37.42
C THR A 1067 18.43 12.14 -38.69
N GLY A 1068 18.41 13.47 -38.76
CA GLY A 1068 19.12 14.27 -39.75
C GLY A 1068 20.60 14.53 -39.44
N GLY A 1069 21.13 14.00 -38.33
CA GLY A 1069 22.49 14.33 -37.89
C GLY A 1069 22.65 15.76 -37.37
N LYS A 1070 21.55 16.49 -37.14
CA LYS A 1070 21.59 17.88 -36.68
C LYS A 1070 21.64 17.96 -35.16
N MET A 1071 22.54 18.82 -34.66
CA MET A 1071 22.61 19.20 -33.25
C MET A 1071 21.91 20.55 -33.03
N ILE A 1072 21.47 20.82 -31.80
CA ILE A 1072 21.03 22.16 -31.39
C ILE A 1072 22.23 23.14 -31.42
N PRO A 1073 22.08 24.35 -32.01
CA PRO A 1073 23.17 25.34 -32.07
C PRO A 1073 23.47 25.98 -30.70
N ARG A 1074 24.68 26.53 -30.55
CA ARG A 1074 25.11 27.25 -29.34
C ARG A 1074 24.32 28.54 -29.15
N ILE A 1075 23.79 28.78 -27.95
CA ILE A 1075 22.97 29.94 -27.65
C ILE A 1075 23.84 31.05 -27.04
N ASN A 1076 24.43 31.88 -27.90
CA ASN A 1076 25.25 33.03 -27.45
C ASN A 1076 24.40 34.21 -26.90
N SER A 1077 23.08 34.20 -27.12
CA SER A 1077 22.16 35.26 -26.69
C SER A 1077 21.62 35.05 -25.26
N LYS A 1078 20.85 36.02 -24.75
CA LYS A 1078 20.17 35.91 -23.44
C LYS A 1078 19.28 34.67 -23.31
N LEU A 1079 18.84 34.06 -24.41
CA LEU A 1079 17.98 32.87 -24.43
C LEU A 1079 18.61 31.64 -23.74
N ARG A 1080 19.95 31.56 -23.63
CA ARG A 1080 20.64 30.48 -22.87
C ARG A 1080 20.21 30.41 -21.41
N HIS A 1081 19.84 31.56 -20.83
CA HIS A 1081 19.33 31.64 -19.47
C HIS A 1081 17.93 31.03 -19.36
N LEU A 1082 17.12 31.09 -20.43
CA LEU A 1082 15.80 30.47 -20.47
C LEU A 1082 15.90 28.93 -20.49
N THR A 1083 16.78 28.34 -21.31
CA THR A 1083 17.08 26.88 -21.28
C THR A 1083 17.52 26.44 -19.88
N ASN A 1084 18.39 27.23 -19.23
CA ASN A 1084 18.86 26.98 -17.87
C ASN A 1084 17.75 27.10 -16.81
N VAL A 1085 16.79 28.00 -16.99
CA VAL A 1085 15.63 28.17 -16.10
C VAL A 1085 14.63 27.03 -16.29
N PHE A 1086 14.29 26.64 -17.53
CA PHE A 1086 13.40 25.52 -17.80
C PHE A 1086 13.91 24.21 -17.19
N LEU A 1087 15.18 23.87 -17.40
CA LEU A 1087 15.77 22.64 -16.83
C LEU A 1087 15.80 22.66 -15.29
N PHE A 1088 16.00 23.83 -14.67
CA PHE A 1088 15.93 23.96 -13.22
C PHE A 1088 14.48 23.88 -12.69
N TYR A 1089 13.54 24.52 -13.38
CA TYR A 1089 12.11 24.46 -13.07
C TYR A 1089 11.59 23.01 -13.12
N ILE A 1090 11.96 22.24 -14.16
CA ILE A 1090 11.63 20.82 -14.26
C ILE A 1090 12.21 20.02 -13.09
N ALA A 1091 13.48 20.26 -12.71
CA ALA A 1091 14.10 19.60 -11.57
C ALA A 1091 13.35 19.88 -10.25
N VAL A 1092 12.95 21.14 -10.00
CA VAL A 1092 12.19 21.52 -8.80
C VAL A 1092 10.77 20.95 -8.82
N CYS A 1093 10.05 21.06 -9.95
CA CYS A 1093 8.69 20.54 -10.07
C CYS A 1093 8.63 19.01 -9.98
N ALA A 1094 9.65 18.30 -10.48
CA ALA A 1094 9.76 16.85 -10.36
C ALA A 1094 9.86 16.42 -8.88
N ALA A 1095 10.71 17.06 -8.07
CA ALA A 1095 10.78 16.77 -6.63
C ALA A 1095 9.51 17.22 -5.87
N MET A 1096 8.98 18.41 -6.17
CA MET A 1096 7.88 19.01 -5.42
C MET A 1096 6.53 18.35 -5.66
N TYR A 1097 6.21 18.00 -6.91
CA TYR A 1097 4.89 17.53 -7.33
C TYR A 1097 4.92 16.17 -8.02
N GLY A 1098 6.02 15.78 -8.67
CA GLY A 1098 6.13 14.52 -9.42
C GLY A 1098 5.87 13.25 -8.61
N MET A 1099 6.04 13.34 -7.29
CA MET A 1099 5.69 12.28 -6.33
C MET A 1099 4.20 11.94 -6.30
N THR A 1100 3.35 12.97 -6.37
CA THR A 1100 1.88 12.87 -6.28
C THR A 1100 1.23 12.92 -7.66
N TYR A 1101 1.78 13.70 -8.57
CA TYR A 1101 1.22 14.06 -9.88
C TYR A 1101 2.17 13.65 -11.02
N ALA A 1102 2.46 12.35 -11.13
CA ALA A 1102 3.50 11.84 -12.01
C ALA A 1102 3.22 12.05 -13.52
N TYR A 1103 1.96 12.11 -13.95
CA TYR A 1103 1.56 12.43 -15.33
C TYR A 1103 2.15 13.77 -15.82
N MET A 1104 2.30 14.75 -14.91
CA MET A 1104 2.81 16.08 -15.22
C MET A 1104 4.24 16.05 -15.78
N LEU A 1105 5.02 15.03 -15.42
CA LEU A 1105 6.43 14.91 -15.82
C LEU A 1105 6.59 14.75 -17.34
N HIS A 1106 5.67 14.04 -18.02
CA HIS A 1106 5.66 13.94 -19.48
C HIS A 1106 5.44 15.31 -20.12
N HIS A 1107 4.43 16.06 -19.67
CA HIS A 1107 4.11 17.39 -20.22
C HIS A 1107 5.22 18.42 -19.96
N LEU A 1108 5.88 18.36 -18.80
CA LEU A 1108 7.04 19.20 -18.48
C LEU A 1108 8.22 18.95 -19.43
N VAL A 1109 8.54 17.69 -19.72
CA VAL A 1109 9.62 17.35 -20.68
C VAL A 1109 9.19 17.65 -22.11
N ASN A 1110 7.91 17.48 -22.47
CA ASN A 1110 7.37 17.88 -23.78
C ASN A 1110 7.48 19.41 -24.02
N LEU A 1111 7.30 20.22 -22.98
CA LEU A 1111 7.49 21.68 -23.06
C LEU A 1111 8.98 22.04 -23.23
N LEU A 1112 9.89 21.29 -22.60
CA LEU A 1112 11.33 21.42 -22.84
C LEU A 1112 11.71 21.03 -24.28
N THR A 1113 11.20 19.90 -24.81
CA THR A 1113 11.50 19.50 -26.19
C THR A 1113 10.89 20.49 -27.20
N ALA A 1114 9.72 21.07 -26.90
CA ALA A 1114 9.17 22.17 -27.69
C ALA A 1114 10.11 23.38 -27.72
N TRP A 1115 10.65 23.78 -26.57
CA TRP A 1115 11.65 24.86 -26.49
C TRP A 1115 12.94 24.53 -27.28
N LEU A 1116 13.49 23.32 -27.16
CA LEU A 1116 14.68 22.90 -27.91
C LEU A 1116 14.45 22.90 -29.43
N VAL A 1117 13.27 22.46 -29.87
CA VAL A 1117 12.85 22.49 -31.28
C VAL A 1117 12.64 23.93 -31.78
N THR A 1118 12.04 24.81 -30.97
CA THR A 1118 11.93 26.24 -31.29
C THR A 1118 13.30 26.90 -31.43
N VAL A 1119 14.26 26.62 -30.54
CA VAL A 1119 15.64 27.12 -30.67
C VAL A 1119 16.26 26.64 -31.99
N HIS A 1120 16.12 25.36 -32.32
CA HIS A 1120 16.68 24.79 -33.56
C HIS A 1120 16.12 25.50 -34.83
N PHE A 1121 14.80 25.60 -34.96
CA PHE A 1121 14.15 26.29 -36.10
C PHE A 1121 14.23 27.83 -36.06
N SER A 1122 14.65 28.44 -34.94
CA SER A 1122 14.94 29.89 -34.90
C SER A 1122 16.31 30.26 -35.48
N TYR A 1123 17.18 29.27 -35.67
CA TYR A 1123 18.56 29.43 -36.13
C TYR A 1123 18.76 28.86 -37.53
N ASP A 1124 18.20 27.67 -37.79
CA ASP A 1124 17.98 27.20 -39.16
C ASP A 1124 16.87 28.05 -39.79
N ASN A 1125 17.24 28.92 -40.74
CA ASN A 1125 16.40 29.98 -41.33
C ASN A 1125 15.25 29.45 -42.24
N THR A 1126 14.74 28.25 -41.95
CA THR A 1126 13.86 27.42 -42.77
C THR A 1126 12.36 27.71 -42.61
N LEU A 1127 11.97 28.49 -41.60
CA LEU A 1127 10.57 28.93 -41.42
C LEU A 1127 10.26 30.30 -42.05
N SER A 1128 11.17 30.83 -42.89
CA SER A 1128 10.81 31.94 -43.79
C SER A 1128 9.87 31.45 -44.87
N LEU A 1129 8.62 31.92 -44.88
CA LEU A 1129 7.59 31.54 -45.86
C LEU A 1129 8.01 31.87 -47.31
N ALA A 1130 8.92 32.85 -47.49
CA ALA A 1130 9.49 33.21 -48.79
C ALA A 1130 10.43 32.13 -49.38
N GLY A 1131 11.01 31.25 -48.55
CA GLY A 1131 11.93 30.20 -48.99
C GLY A 1131 11.30 29.13 -49.90
N LEU A 1132 9.97 29.07 -49.95
CA LEU A 1132 9.22 28.16 -50.84
C LEU A 1132 9.09 28.66 -52.28
N TYR A 1133 9.25 29.97 -52.54
CA TYR A 1133 9.20 30.53 -53.89
C TYR A 1133 10.57 30.49 -54.58
N VAL A 1134 11.63 30.93 -53.89
CA VAL A 1134 12.98 31.12 -54.47
C VAL A 1134 13.58 29.80 -55.01
N LYS A 1135 13.18 28.64 -54.47
CA LYS A 1135 13.77 27.36 -54.88
C LYS A 1135 13.20 26.77 -56.19
N ASN A 1136 12.20 27.39 -56.81
CA ASN A 1136 11.70 26.96 -58.12
C ASN A 1136 12.39 27.66 -59.31
N GLU A 1137 13.14 28.76 -59.11
CA GLU A 1137 13.83 29.45 -60.22
C GLU A 1137 15.21 28.86 -60.54
N LEU A 1138 15.95 28.36 -59.55
CA LEU A 1138 17.30 27.80 -59.77
C LEU A 1138 17.34 26.40 -60.42
N GLU A 1139 16.19 25.76 -60.68
CA GLU A 1139 16.13 24.40 -61.26
C GLU A 1139 16.03 24.42 -62.81
N ASN A 1140 16.10 25.60 -63.45
CA ASN A 1140 15.94 25.80 -64.90
C ASN A 1140 17.19 26.27 -65.67
N VAL A 1141 18.34 26.48 -65.00
CA VAL A 1141 19.57 26.98 -65.65
C VAL A 1141 20.75 26.02 -65.43
N GLU A 1142 20.77 24.93 -66.19
CA GLU A 1142 22.00 24.34 -66.77
C GLU A 1142 21.66 23.15 -67.70
N LYS A 1143 21.92 23.32 -69.01
CA LYS A 1143 22.11 22.22 -69.96
C LYS A 1143 23.40 22.50 -70.73
N PRO A 1144 24.41 21.61 -70.66
CA PRO A 1144 25.66 21.82 -71.41
C PRO A 1144 25.50 21.38 -72.87
N ASP A 1145 25.89 22.24 -73.79
CA ASP A 1145 26.02 21.89 -75.22
C ASP A 1145 27.15 20.88 -75.46
N LYS A 1146 27.04 20.14 -76.57
CA LYS A 1146 28.11 19.27 -77.08
C LYS A 1146 28.49 19.62 -78.51
N GLU A 1147 29.81 19.64 -78.73
CA GLU A 1147 30.51 20.13 -79.92
C GLU A 1147 29.98 19.61 -81.27
N ARG A 1148 30.10 20.47 -82.29
CA ARG A 1148 30.50 20.03 -83.64
C ARG A 1148 31.63 20.91 -84.19
N LYS A 1149 32.76 20.24 -84.43
CA LYS A 1149 33.88 20.63 -85.32
C LYS A 1149 33.41 20.48 -86.79
N THR A 1150 33.98 21.03 -87.86
CA THR A 1150 35.23 21.79 -88.21
C THR A 1150 35.00 22.33 -89.66
N PRO A 1151 35.91 23.06 -90.37
CA PRO A 1151 37.34 23.36 -90.12
C PRO A 1151 37.59 24.66 -89.35
#